data_AF-A0A6A5U9V5-F1
#
_entry.id   AF-A0A6A5U9V5-F1
#
_cell.length_a   1.000
_cell.length_b   1.000
_cell.length_c   1.000
_cell.angle_alpha   90.00
_cell.angle_beta   90.00
_cell.angle_gamma   90.00
#
_symmetry.space_group_name_H-M   'P 1'
#
loop_
_entity.id
_entity.type
_entity.pdbx_description
1 polymer ?
#
loop_
_entity_poly.entity_id
_entity_poly.type
_entity_poly.pdbx_seq_one_letter_code
_entity_poly.pdbx_strand_id
1 'polypeptide(L)'
;MTSDPEKPNQTTTSGTAPVVDVDGEDEVELPDDVKELPRIVRNIVSLEDDPNAPTITFRYFLLCFLFVPPGAILFQMGIYRTTSAVYPVLFVQIASHYVGHWLADILPEKTIHVPFTKWKFSLNPGPWSAKENVLVTVTAASGATSNAAWASISLAQLYYNTRIPAAACIFFMWAIVYIGYAMAALARQFLLYDPIYVWPYSLMQTAVFETLHKSVRDSWIARKQKYVFFGSLAFIVFWQFLPEYVFPMLSSLSFLCWVAPRNAVANFIGAGIGGMGFLNLSLDWANISNQSLNSPMVVPFWTTVVLTAAFVFNCWILLPAAKWGNLGGWKHQLMSNRLFLENGTRYPAAALITPDLTFNETAYQELGPIYLGTQQLWSMFFDYSSYVSALTWMALFGYPQIKGTIQKLRERAKQKGTSTVNDFYTDRLNVLMRSYKEVPLWWYIALFVASFVTIITILACNLFFIPIWTFFIAIFTSGVMILPFSWLYSFSSFQVAIGSFNELLYGFMVNATAGHKHPAGASAYGSIAGDIWYRAQYMLQDQKIGHYMHVPPRAIFFSQIFGELIGVPINYVVIQWVLKAKGAYISGEETDPLGQWTGQSLSNYNTQGVQYVLIGPKRLFAQHMYKPLPYAFLYGAAAPVLLYGLHRAFPKSKLKFHLWNVTIFGSGVSQFYGNLSTGYISRFIVGYICMFYFYRRRFETWKRYNYLIAAALDAGFNIAMLLMFLFFSSGKVVSMPHWWGNNEESVERCFALE
;
A
#
# COMPACT_ATOMS: atom_id res chain seq x y z
N MET A 1 -23.95 -73.99 14.19
CA MET A 1 -23.28 -74.42 15.43
C MET A 1 -21.83 -74.69 15.08
N THR A 2 -20.90 -74.32 15.99
CA THR A 2 -19.41 -74.24 15.89
C THR A 2 -18.92 -72.86 15.42
N SER A 3 -18.37 -71.95 16.26
CA SER A 3 -17.25 -71.92 17.23
C SER A 3 -15.89 -71.53 16.61
N ASP A 4 -15.51 -70.25 16.78
CA ASP A 4 -14.18 -69.62 17.00
C ASP A 4 -12.96 -69.96 16.09
N PRO A 5 -11.84 -69.18 16.05
CA PRO A 5 -11.39 -68.13 16.98
C PRO A 5 -10.72 -66.85 16.37
N GLU A 6 -10.43 -65.92 17.28
CA GLU A 6 -9.51 -64.78 17.22
C GLU A 6 -8.16 -65.03 16.52
N LYS A 7 -7.57 -63.96 15.96
CA LYS A 7 -6.11 -63.82 15.76
C LYS A 7 -5.62 -62.40 16.11
N PRO A 8 -4.35 -62.25 16.52
CA PRO A 8 -3.94 -61.33 17.58
C PRO A 8 -3.20 -60.06 17.10
N ASN A 9 -3.07 -59.14 18.06
CA ASN A 9 -2.22 -57.94 18.08
C ASN A 9 -0.88 -58.06 17.33
N GLN A 10 -0.60 -57.08 16.47
CA GLN A 10 0.76 -56.61 16.20
C GLN A 10 0.87 -55.14 16.60
N THR A 11 1.49 -54.92 17.75
CA THR A 11 2.05 -53.62 18.17
C THR A 11 3.34 -53.37 17.40
N THR A 12 3.33 -52.38 16.51
CA THR A 12 4.54 -51.66 16.07
C THR A 12 4.38 -50.19 16.40
N THR A 13 5.25 -49.74 17.29
CA THR A 13 5.48 -48.35 17.66
C THR A 13 5.86 -47.52 16.43
N SER A 14 5.03 -46.53 16.09
CA SER A 14 5.49 -45.29 15.47
C SER A 14 4.74 -44.15 16.15
N GLY A 15 5.49 -43.29 16.83
CA GLY A 15 4.97 -42.12 17.52
C GLY A 15 4.53 -41.08 16.51
N THR A 16 3.23 -41.06 16.22
CA THR A 16 2.56 -39.94 15.55
C THR A 16 1.30 -39.65 16.34
N ALA A 17 1.35 -38.60 17.17
CA ALA A 17 0.17 -38.02 17.80
C ALA A 17 -0.76 -37.45 16.71
N PRO A 18 -2.09 -37.58 16.85
CA PRO A 18 -3.03 -37.20 15.82
C PRO A 18 -3.04 -35.67 15.64
N VAL A 19 -3.11 -35.26 14.37
CA VAL A 19 -3.40 -33.88 13.98
C VAL A 19 -4.81 -33.56 14.47
N VAL A 20 -4.93 -32.57 15.35
CA VAL A 20 -6.21 -32.08 15.83
C VAL A 20 -6.87 -31.31 14.68
N ASP A 21 -7.76 -31.98 13.95
CA ASP A 21 -8.75 -31.34 13.10
C ASP A 21 -9.79 -30.67 14.02
N VAL A 22 -9.78 -29.34 14.06
CA VAL A 22 -10.67 -28.54 14.93
C VAL A 22 -12.06 -28.48 14.32
N ASP A 23 -12.95 -29.36 14.78
CA ASP A 23 -14.36 -29.39 14.44
C ASP A 23 -15.20 -28.38 15.26
N GLY A 24 -16.38 -28.08 14.73
CA GLY A 24 -17.33 -27.09 15.25
C GLY A 24 -18.09 -27.50 16.52
N GLU A 25 -17.70 -28.58 17.20
CA GLU A 25 -18.25 -29.01 18.49
C GLU A 25 -17.25 -28.82 19.67
N ASP A 26 -15.99 -28.45 19.40
CA ASP A 26 -14.92 -28.34 20.40
C ASP A 26 -14.46 -26.90 20.71
N GLU A 27 -15.35 -25.91 20.70
CA GLU A 27 -14.96 -24.59 21.29
C GLU A 27 -14.72 -24.68 22.82
N VAL A 28 -15.13 -25.79 23.46
CA VAL A 28 -14.99 -26.02 24.90
C VAL A 28 -13.58 -26.54 25.28
N GLU A 29 -12.92 -27.36 24.44
CA GLU A 29 -11.65 -28.03 24.78
C GLU A 29 -10.36 -27.31 24.32
N LEU A 30 -10.46 -26.18 23.61
CA LEU A 30 -9.27 -25.42 23.22
C LEU A 30 -8.53 -24.87 24.45
N PRO A 31 -7.19 -25.00 24.53
CA PRO A 31 -6.37 -24.35 25.55
C PRO A 31 -6.65 -22.84 25.63
N ASP A 32 -6.63 -22.29 26.85
CA ASP A 32 -7.00 -20.88 27.10
C ASP A 32 -6.08 -19.89 26.35
N ASP A 33 -4.81 -20.23 26.16
CA ASP A 33 -3.82 -19.48 25.37
C ASP A 33 -4.16 -19.43 23.85
N VAL A 34 -4.91 -20.39 23.34
CA VAL A 34 -5.39 -20.44 21.94
C VAL A 34 -6.75 -19.75 21.81
N LYS A 35 -7.57 -19.73 22.86
CA LYS A 35 -8.87 -19.03 22.89
C LYS A 35 -8.72 -17.51 22.80
N GLU A 36 -7.61 -16.95 23.30
CA GLU A 36 -7.28 -15.52 23.19
C GLU A 36 -7.01 -15.06 21.74
N LEU A 37 -6.62 -15.98 20.84
CA LEU A 37 -6.35 -15.66 19.45
C LEU A 37 -7.65 -15.48 18.65
N PRO A 38 -7.75 -14.45 17.78
CA PRO A 38 -8.88 -14.34 16.87
C PRO A 38 -9.06 -15.62 16.04
N ARG A 39 -10.31 -16.03 15.84
CA ARG A 39 -10.67 -17.25 15.10
C ARG A 39 -9.98 -17.36 13.73
N ILE A 40 -9.74 -16.23 13.06
CA ILE A 40 -9.08 -16.22 11.75
C ILE A 40 -7.59 -16.57 11.89
N VAL A 41 -6.92 -16.02 12.90
CA VAL A 41 -5.47 -16.21 13.14
C VAL A 41 -5.19 -17.65 13.55
N ARG A 42 -5.93 -18.18 14.55
CA ARG A 42 -5.73 -19.54 15.09
C ARG A 42 -5.88 -20.66 14.06
N ASN A 43 -6.62 -20.40 12.97
CA ASN A 43 -6.90 -21.39 11.92
C ASN A 43 -5.91 -21.35 10.75
N ILE A 44 -5.12 -20.28 10.64
CA ILE A 44 -4.23 -20.04 9.50
C ILE A 44 -2.77 -20.21 9.92
N VAL A 45 -2.39 -19.65 11.07
CA VAL A 45 -1.02 -19.63 11.57
C VAL A 45 -0.69 -20.95 12.24
N SER A 46 0.51 -21.50 12.00
CA SER A 46 1.01 -22.63 12.79
C SER A 46 1.13 -22.25 14.27
N LEU A 47 0.91 -23.21 15.17
CA LEU A 47 1.09 -23.02 16.62
C LEU A 47 2.31 -23.81 17.15
N GLU A 48 3.18 -24.22 16.23
CA GLU A 48 4.41 -24.95 16.46
C GLU A 48 5.59 -24.19 15.83
N ASP A 49 6.75 -24.26 16.49
CA ASP A 49 7.97 -23.59 16.05
C ASP A 49 9.22 -24.44 16.34
N ASP A 50 10.21 -24.35 15.45
CA ASP A 50 11.56 -24.89 15.63
C ASP A 50 12.57 -23.72 15.79
N PRO A 51 13.02 -23.43 17.03
CA PRO A 51 13.97 -22.34 17.29
C PRO A 51 15.35 -22.51 16.68
N ASN A 52 15.75 -23.73 16.31
CA ASN A 52 17.09 -24.03 15.80
C ASN A 52 17.20 -23.94 14.26
N ALA A 53 16.08 -23.75 13.57
CA ALA A 53 16.05 -23.65 12.12
C ALA A 53 16.93 -22.48 11.61
N PRO A 54 17.77 -22.69 10.58
CA PRO A 54 18.60 -21.63 10.02
C PRO A 54 17.74 -20.55 9.36
N THR A 55 18.20 -19.29 9.44
CA THR A 55 17.44 -18.11 9.01
C THR A 55 18.20 -17.27 7.99
N ILE A 56 19.35 -16.69 8.36
CA ILE A 56 20.22 -15.92 7.45
C ILE A 56 21.35 -16.83 6.98
N THR A 57 21.23 -17.34 5.75
CA THR A 57 22.17 -18.27 5.12
C THR A 57 22.81 -17.65 3.87
N PHE A 58 23.76 -18.34 3.25
CA PHE A 58 24.29 -17.92 1.94
C PHE A 58 23.20 -17.86 0.86
N ARG A 59 22.28 -18.85 0.87
CA ARG A 59 21.13 -18.91 -0.05
C ARG A 59 20.26 -17.67 0.06
N TYR A 60 20.01 -17.20 1.30
CA TYR A 60 19.27 -15.97 1.54
C TYR A 60 19.90 -14.78 0.78
N PHE A 61 21.22 -14.55 0.91
CA PHE A 61 21.88 -13.44 0.22
C PHE A 61 21.80 -13.58 -1.30
N LEU A 62 22.06 -14.78 -1.83
CA LEU A 62 22.00 -15.06 -3.27
C LEU A 62 20.61 -14.74 -3.85
N LEU A 63 19.54 -15.20 -3.18
CA LEU A 63 18.17 -14.95 -3.62
C LEU A 63 17.77 -13.47 -3.47
N CYS A 64 18.26 -12.78 -2.45
CA CYS A 64 18.01 -11.34 -2.31
C CYS A 64 18.62 -10.54 -3.48
N PHE A 65 19.86 -10.86 -3.88
CA PHE A 65 20.48 -10.23 -5.05
C PHE A 65 19.81 -10.62 -6.38
N LEU A 66 19.10 -11.75 -6.43
CA LEU A 66 18.35 -12.17 -7.61
C LEU A 66 17.00 -11.44 -7.73
N PHE A 67 16.26 -11.30 -6.63
CA PHE A 67 14.87 -10.81 -6.66
C PHE A 67 14.73 -9.30 -6.39
N VAL A 68 15.61 -8.68 -5.60
CA VAL A 68 15.51 -7.24 -5.29
C VAL A 68 15.76 -6.36 -6.52
N PRO A 69 16.85 -6.53 -7.29
CA PRO A 69 17.18 -5.62 -8.40
C PRO A 69 16.11 -5.53 -9.51
N PRO A 70 15.56 -6.65 -10.05
CA PRO A 70 14.53 -6.56 -11.06
C PRO A 70 13.27 -5.86 -10.56
N GLY A 71 12.90 -6.09 -9.30
CA GLY A 71 11.75 -5.46 -8.68
C GLY A 71 11.90 -3.95 -8.56
N ALA A 72 13.06 -3.49 -8.07
CA ALA A 72 13.36 -2.05 -7.97
C ALA A 72 13.33 -1.37 -9.36
N ILE A 73 13.87 -2.02 -10.40
CA ILE A 73 13.86 -1.48 -11.78
C ILE A 73 12.43 -1.35 -12.29
N LEU A 74 11.64 -2.41 -12.19
CA LEU A 74 10.27 -2.43 -12.70
C LEU A 74 9.39 -1.41 -11.98
N PHE A 75 9.48 -1.35 -10.65
CA PHE A 75 8.69 -0.41 -9.86
C PHE A 75 9.06 1.04 -10.20
N GLN A 76 10.36 1.38 -10.20
CA GLN A 76 10.80 2.74 -10.48
C GLN A 76 10.47 3.20 -11.90
N MET A 77 10.60 2.31 -12.88
CA MET A 77 10.24 2.60 -14.26
C MET A 77 8.72 2.79 -14.40
N GLY A 78 7.93 1.95 -13.73
CA GLY A 78 6.46 1.98 -13.78
C GLY A 78 5.87 3.33 -13.39
N ILE A 79 6.49 4.05 -12.45
CA ILE A 79 6.03 5.36 -11.97
C ILE A 79 5.96 6.43 -13.07
N TYR A 80 6.83 6.38 -14.08
CA TYR A 80 6.90 7.38 -15.15
C TYR A 80 5.99 7.05 -16.35
N ARG A 81 5.41 5.86 -16.35
CA ARG A 81 4.66 5.32 -17.48
C ARG A 81 3.15 5.52 -17.33
N THR A 82 2.47 5.49 -18.45
CA THR A 82 0.99 5.54 -18.52
C THR A 82 0.37 4.30 -17.90
N THR A 83 0.95 3.14 -18.18
CA THR A 83 0.60 1.85 -17.57
C THR A 83 1.81 1.30 -16.83
N SER A 84 1.59 0.84 -15.61
CA SER A 84 2.66 0.35 -14.71
C SER A 84 2.40 -1.09 -14.32
N ALA A 85 3.41 -1.95 -14.46
CA ALA A 85 3.39 -3.30 -13.93
C ALA A 85 4.04 -3.28 -12.54
N VAL A 86 3.32 -3.71 -11.51
CA VAL A 86 3.85 -3.77 -10.15
C VAL A 86 4.59 -5.08 -9.95
N TYR A 87 5.74 -5.00 -9.29
CA TYR A 87 6.51 -6.17 -8.94
C TYR A 87 5.79 -7.00 -7.87
N PRO A 88 5.37 -8.24 -8.17
CA PRO A 88 4.58 -9.03 -7.23
C PRO A 88 5.45 -9.64 -6.12
N VAL A 89 5.32 -9.15 -4.89
CA VAL A 89 5.98 -9.76 -3.71
C VAL A 89 5.55 -11.21 -3.51
N LEU A 90 4.28 -11.53 -3.81
CA LEU A 90 3.76 -12.90 -3.77
C LEU A 90 4.44 -13.82 -4.80
N PHE A 91 4.88 -13.30 -5.95
CA PHE A 91 5.67 -14.07 -6.90
C PHE A 91 7.03 -14.40 -6.31
N VAL A 92 7.69 -13.44 -5.65
CA VAL A 92 8.96 -13.70 -4.96
C VAL A 92 8.77 -14.80 -3.93
N GLN A 93 7.75 -14.71 -3.09
CA GLN A 93 7.44 -15.71 -2.07
C GLN A 93 7.36 -17.15 -2.59
N ILE A 94 6.77 -17.34 -3.78
CA ILE A 94 6.62 -18.64 -4.43
C ILE A 94 7.92 -19.05 -5.11
N ALA A 95 8.54 -18.13 -5.86
CA ALA A 95 9.77 -18.38 -6.58
C ALA A 95 10.92 -18.71 -5.62
N SER A 96 11.07 -17.98 -4.52
CA SER A 96 12.08 -18.25 -3.49
C SER A 96 11.84 -19.56 -2.76
N HIS A 97 10.59 -20.04 -2.65
CA HIS A 97 10.31 -21.36 -2.11
C HIS A 97 10.91 -22.46 -3.00
N TYR A 98 10.59 -22.46 -4.30
CA TYR A 98 11.08 -23.48 -5.23
C TYR A 98 12.57 -23.37 -5.53
N VAL A 99 13.07 -22.16 -5.79
CA VAL A 99 14.50 -21.94 -6.03
C VAL A 99 15.30 -22.20 -4.76
N GLY A 100 14.75 -21.92 -3.58
CA GLY A 100 15.39 -22.23 -2.30
C GLY A 100 15.57 -23.73 -2.06
N HIS A 101 14.54 -24.54 -2.34
CA HIS A 101 14.65 -26.01 -2.33
C HIS A 101 15.66 -26.51 -3.37
N TRP A 102 15.59 -25.99 -4.60
CA TRP A 102 16.55 -26.34 -5.66
C TRP A 102 18.00 -26.00 -5.28
N LEU A 103 18.24 -24.86 -4.63
CA LEU A 103 19.55 -24.50 -4.09
C LEU A 103 19.98 -25.40 -2.93
N ALA A 104 19.04 -25.86 -2.09
CA ALA A 104 19.32 -26.82 -1.03
C ALA A 104 19.76 -28.18 -1.57
N ASP A 105 19.27 -28.59 -2.73
CA ASP A 105 19.62 -29.86 -3.35
C ASP A 105 20.96 -29.81 -4.11
N ILE A 106 21.32 -28.64 -4.66
CA ILE A 106 22.51 -28.48 -5.51
C ILE A 106 23.74 -27.98 -4.76
N LEU A 107 23.58 -27.09 -3.77
CA LEU A 107 24.73 -26.49 -3.11
C LEU A 107 25.43 -27.52 -2.22
N PRO A 108 26.77 -27.66 -2.35
CA PRO A 108 27.51 -28.59 -1.51
C PRO A 108 27.50 -28.12 -0.05
N GLU A 109 27.46 -29.07 0.89
CA GLU A 109 27.60 -28.84 2.34
C GLU A 109 29.03 -28.46 2.73
N LYS A 110 29.59 -27.45 2.06
CA LYS A 110 30.96 -26.99 2.27
C LYS A 110 30.95 -25.72 3.11
N THR A 111 31.71 -25.75 4.20
CA THR A 111 32.02 -24.55 4.98
C THR A 111 33.18 -23.81 4.31
N ILE A 112 32.92 -22.58 3.86
CA ILE A 112 33.93 -21.69 3.29
C ILE A 112 34.50 -20.82 4.41
N HIS A 113 35.83 -20.78 4.49
CA HIS A 113 36.56 -19.84 5.34
C HIS A 113 36.89 -18.60 4.50
N VAL A 114 36.46 -17.43 4.95
CA VAL A 114 36.76 -16.18 4.25
C VAL A 114 38.25 -15.86 4.44
N PRO A 115 39.05 -15.79 3.36
CA PRO A 115 40.48 -15.56 3.47
C PRO A 115 40.77 -14.26 4.23
N PHE A 116 41.78 -14.27 5.10
CA PHE A 116 42.18 -13.16 5.98
C PHE A 116 41.21 -12.81 7.12
N THR A 117 40.16 -13.61 7.36
CA THR A 117 39.26 -13.43 8.52
C THR A 117 39.02 -14.73 9.28
N LYS A 118 38.53 -14.64 10.52
CA LYS A 118 38.08 -15.82 11.30
C LYS A 118 36.66 -16.29 10.91
N TRP A 119 36.03 -15.65 9.93
CA TRP A 119 34.64 -15.93 9.57
C TRP A 119 34.55 -17.18 8.70
N LYS A 120 33.62 -18.06 9.09
CA LYS A 120 33.27 -19.27 8.35
C LYS A 120 31.78 -19.24 8.07
N PHE A 121 31.35 -19.57 6.87
CA PHE A 121 29.94 -19.74 6.54
C PHE A 121 29.72 -21.04 5.78
N SER A 122 28.61 -21.71 6.04
CA SER A 122 28.20 -22.88 5.25
C SER A 122 27.46 -22.41 4.01
N LEU A 123 27.84 -22.96 2.85
CA LEU A 123 27.09 -22.78 1.60
C LEU A 123 25.69 -23.41 1.69
N ASN A 124 25.58 -24.54 2.39
CA ASN A 124 24.34 -25.27 2.60
C ASN A 124 24.29 -25.76 4.06
N PRO A 125 23.64 -25.02 4.97
CA PRO A 125 23.58 -25.38 6.39
C PRO A 125 22.52 -26.44 6.73
N GLY A 126 21.69 -26.84 5.78
CA GLY A 126 20.60 -27.79 6.00
C GLY A 126 19.43 -27.59 5.02
N PRO A 127 18.31 -28.31 5.21
CA PRO A 127 17.13 -28.20 4.34
C PRO A 127 16.59 -26.77 4.31
N TRP A 128 15.95 -26.40 3.19
CA TRP A 128 15.35 -25.08 3.03
C TRP A 128 14.21 -24.87 4.03
N SER A 129 14.32 -23.85 4.87
CA SER A 129 13.35 -23.57 5.93
C SER A 129 12.28 -22.57 5.48
N ALA A 130 11.09 -22.63 6.08
CA ALA A 130 10.06 -21.62 5.88
C ALA A 130 10.55 -20.22 6.30
N LYS A 131 11.43 -20.14 7.31
CA LYS A 131 11.99 -18.89 7.83
C LYS A 131 12.94 -18.22 6.84
N GLU A 132 13.78 -18.99 6.14
CA GLU A 132 14.61 -18.47 5.04
C GLU A 132 13.72 -17.87 3.93
N ASN A 133 12.63 -18.57 3.58
CA ASN A 133 11.69 -18.10 2.55
C ASN A 133 11.01 -16.78 2.95
N VAL A 134 10.57 -16.67 4.20
CA VAL A 134 9.99 -15.43 4.75
C VAL A 134 10.99 -14.29 4.69
N LEU A 135 12.25 -14.52 5.10
CA LEU A 135 13.28 -13.47 5.09
C LEU A 135 13.60 -12.97 3.68
N VAL A 136 13.73 -13.86 2.68
CA VAL A 136 13.94 -13.44 1.28
C VAL A 136 12.76 -12.59 0.80
N THR A 137 11.53 -13.00 1.11
CA THR A 137 10.32 -12.27 0.70
C THR A 137 10.24 -10.90 1.34
N VAL A 138 10.52 -10.78 2.64
CA VAL A 138 10.54 -9.49 3.37
C VAL A 138 11.65 -8.56 2.84
N THR A 139 12.82 -9.12 2.50
CA THR A 139 13.90 -8.35 1.87
C THR A 139 13.50 -7.82 0.49
N ALA A 140 12.82 -8.66 -0.30
CA ALA A 140 12.29 -8.23 -1.59
C ALA A 140 11.17 -7.21 -1.43
N ALA A 141 10.26 -7.39 -0.47
CA ALA A 141 9.15 -6.45 -0.21
C ALA A 141 9.65 -5.05 0.15
N SER A 142 10.70 -4.97 0.96
CA SER A 142 11.35 -3.69 1.30
C SER A 142 12.13 -3.12 0.11
N GLY A 143 13.07 -3.88 -0.46
CA GLY A 143 14.01 -3.38 -1.47
C GLY A 143 13.46 -3.21 -2.89
N ALA A 144 12.40 -3.94 -3.26
CA ALA A 144 11.82 -3.88 -4.62
C ALA A 144 10.86 -2.69 -4.83
N THR A 145 10.64 -1.88 -3.79
CA THR A 145 9.78 -0.69 -3.88
C THR A 145 10.62 0.57 -4.03
N SER A 146 10.11 1.57 -4.77
CA SER A 146 10.73 2.90 -4.82
C SER A 146 10.27 3.77 -3.65
N ASN A 147 11.04 4.80 -3.31
CA ASN A 147 10.76 5.74 -2.23
C ASN A 147 10.24 7.08 -2.74
N ALA A 148 9.56 7.83 -1.88
CA ALA A 148 8.91 9.08 -2.29
C ALA A 148 9.87 10.18 -2.78
N ALA A 149 11.18 10.06 -2.54
CA ALA A 149 12.17 11.06 -2.97
C ALA A 149 12.29 11.15 -4.50
N TRP A 150 11.87 10.12 -5.25
CA TRP A 150 11.89 10.13 -6.72
C TRP A 150 11.21 11.38 -7.29
N ALA A 151 10.09 11.82 -6.68
CA ALA A 151 9.32 12.97 -7.16
C ALA A 151 10.13 14.27 -7.03
N SER A 152 10.76 14.49 -5.86
CA SER A 152 11.58 15.68 -5.61
C SER A 152 12.79 15.76 -6.53
N ILE A 153 13.49 14.64 -6.75
CA ILE A 153 14.67 14.55 -7.62
C ILE A 153 14.28 14.80 -9.08
N SER A 154 13.21 14.15 -9.54
CA SER A 154 12.75 14.26 -10.93
C SER A 154 12.15 15.62 -11.25
N LEU A 155 11.41 16.23 -10.31
CA LEU A 155 10.91 17.61 -10.48
C LEU A 155 12.06 18.60 -10.59
N ALA A 156 13.02 18.53 -9.67
CA ALA A 156 14.17 19.41 -9.65
C ALA A 156 14.95 19.37 -10.97
N GLN A 157 15.21 18.18 -11.50
CA GLN A 157 15.99 18.01 -12.72
C GLN A 157 15.19 18.33 -13.98
N LEU A 158 13.93 17.90 -14.07
CA LEU A 158 13.14 18.00 -15.31
C LEU A 158 12.47 19.36 -15.49
N TYR A 159 11.83 19.89 -14.44
CA TYR A 159 11.06 21.14 -14.54
C TYR A 159 11.87 22.39 -14.18
N TYR A 160 12.90 22.22 -13.35
CA TYR A 160 13.69 23.34 -12.79
C TYR A 160 15.17 23.28 -13.14
N ASN A 161 15.58 22.33 -13.99
CA ASN A 161 16.95 22.12 -14.46
C ASN A 161 18.02 22.18 -13.35
N THR A 162 17.66 21.75 -12.14
CA THR A 162 18.52 21.81 -10.96
C THR A 162 19.06 20.41 -10.65
N ARG A 163 20.39 20.25 -10.74
CA ARG A 163 21.05 18.97 -10.49
C ARG A 163 21.53 18.85 -9.05
N ILE A 164 20.98 17.87 -8.35
CA ILE A 164 21.42 17.47 -7.01
C ILE A 164 22.54 16.41 -7.15
N PRO A 165 23.63 16.49 -6.38
CA PRO A 165 24.69 15.47 -6.41
C PRO A 165 24.17 14.06 -6.12
N ALA A 166 24.65 13.07 -6.87
CA ALA A 166 24.17 11.68 -6.78
C ALA A 166 24.28 11.09 -5.37
N ALA A 167 25.40 11.35 -4.67
CA ALA A 167 25.59 10.90 -3.30
C ALA A 167 24.52 11.48 -2.36
N ALA A 168 24.20 12.76 -2.50
CA ALA A 168 23.18 13.40 -1.67
C ALA A 168 21.79 12.80 -1.94
N CYS A 169 21.45 12.51 -3.19
CA CYS A 169 20.20 11.82 -3.54
C CYS A 169 20.10 10.43 -2.89
N ILE A 170 21.15 9.60 -3.02
CA ILE A 170 21.16 8.23 -2.48
C ILE A 170 21.11 8.24 -0.95
N PHE A 171 21.92 9.08 -0.29
CA PHE A 171 21.90 9.19 1.17
C PHE A 171 20.60 9.78 1.70
N PHE A 172 19.99 10.73 0.99
CA PHE A 172 18.67 11.25 1.33
C PHE A 172 17.60 10.16 1.22
N MET A 173 17.59 9.42 0.11
CA MET A 173 16.72 8.28 -0.17
C MET A 173 16.81 7.19 0.92
N TRP A 174 18.02 6.83 1.37
CA TRP A 174 18.19 5.91 2.49
C TRP A 174 17.69 6.49 3.80
N ALA A 175 18.04 7.74 4.08
CA ALA A 175 17.75 8.35 5.37
C ALA A 175 16.25 8.51 5.63
N ILE A 176 15.44 8.91 4.64
CA ILE A 176 13.98 9.02 4.83
C ILE A 176 13.33 7.67 5.14
N VAL A 177 13.80 6.59 4.51
CA VAL A 177 13.31 5.23 4.75
C VAL A 177 13.69 4.75 6.14
N TYR A 178 14.96 4.91 6.50
CA TYR A 178 15.49 4.46 7.78
C TYR A 178 14.94 5.26 8.97
N ILE A 179 14.57 6.53 8.81
CA ILE A 179 13.80 7.27 9.83
C ILE A 179 12.42 6.64 10.00
N GLY A 180 11.72 6.29 8.91
CA GLY A 180 10.44 5.58 8.98
C GLY A 180 10.55 4.25 9.74
N TYR A 181 11.57 3.45 9.40
CA TYR A 181 11.89 2.20 10.10
C TYR A 181 12.21 2.39 11.58
N ALA A 182 12.95 3.45 11.92
CA ALA A 182 13.25 3.80 13.30
C ALA A 182 11.99 4.18 14.08
N MET A 183 11.14 5.01 13.48
CA MET A 183 9.91 5.53 14.09
C MET A 183 8.79 4.47 14.20
N ALA A 184 8.87 3.39 13.41
CA ALA A 184 7.99 2.23 13.56
C ALA A 184 8.01 1.64 14.99
N ALA A 185 9.13 1.79 15.71
CA ALA A 185 9.27 1.35 17.10
C ALA A 185 8.21 1.98 18.03
N LEU A 186 7.73 3.19 17.72
CA LEU A 186 6.69 3.87 18.49
C LEU A 186 5.36 3.10 18.46
N ALA A 187 4.94 2.63 17.28
CA ALA A 187 3.68 1.89 17.13
C ALA A 187 3.85 0.39 17.36
N ARG A 188 5.06 -0.16 17.23
CA ARG A 188 5.37 -1.58 17.45
C ARG A 188 4.87 -2.08 18.80
N GLN A 189 5.13 -1.31 19.86
CA GLN A 189 4.73 -1.69 21.23
C GLN A 189 3.21 -1.76 21.41
N PHE A 190 2.45 -1.02 20.61
CA PHE A 190 0.99 -0.96 20.72
C PHE A 190 0.28 -2.00 19.86
N LEU A 191 0.80 -2.28 18.66
CA LEU A 191 0.03 -2.97 17.62
C LEU A 191 0.55 -4.36 17.24
N LEU A 192 1.81 -4.66 17.53
CA LEU A 192 2.42 -5.90 17.07
C LEU A 192 2.04 -7.09 17.96
N TYR A 193 2.18 -6.90 19.26
CA TYR A 193 2.08 -7.96 20.27
C TYR A 193 0.65 -8.36 20.60
N ASP A 194 -0.29 -7.43 20.54
CA ASP A 194 -1.68 -7.73 20.88
C ASP A 194 -2.32 -8.61 19.79
N PRO A 195 -2.89 -9.79 20.15
CA PRO A 195 -3.49 -10.70 19.18
C PRO A 195 -4.77 -10.15 18.54
N ILE A 196 -5.41 -9.13 19.12
CA ILE A 196 -6.62 -8.50 18.56
C ILE A 196 -6.33 -7.88 17.18
N TYR A 197 -5.10 -7.42 16.95
CA TYR A 197 -4.69 -6.83 15.68
C TYR A 197 -4.25 -7.92 14.69
N VAL A 198 -5.16 -8.24 13.76
CA VAL A 198 -5.03 -9.37 12.81
C VAL A 198 -4.08 -9.06 11.64
N TRP A 199 -3.98 -7.80 11.20
CA TRP A 199 -3.25 -7.41 9.98
C TRP A 199 -3.60 -8.28 8.77
N PRO A 200 -4.81 -8.13 8.19
CA PRO A 200 -5.32 -9.07 7.18
C PRO A 200 -4.39 -9.29 5.97
N TYR A 201 -3.63 -8.28 5.55
CA TYR A 201 -2.65 -8.43 4.47
C TYR A 201 -1.46 -9.33 4.87
N SER A 202 -0.85 -9.10 6.05
CA SER A 202 0.19 -9.99 6.62
C SER A 202 -0.31 -11.42 6.77
N LEU A 203 -1.58 -11.57 7.19
CA LEU A 203 -2.21 -12.87 7.36
C LEU A 203 -2.42 -13.61 6.03
N MET A 204 -2.78 -12.90 4.95
CA MET A 204 -2.84 -13.50 3.61
C MET A 204 -1.48 -14.05 3.18
N GLN A 205 -0.40 -13.28 3.35
CA GLN A 205 0.95 -13.74 3.01
C GLN A 205 1.37 -14.95 3.85
N THR A 206 1.04 -14.93 5.16
CA THR A 206 1.27 -16.05 6.08
C THR A 206 0.53 -17.31 5.62
N ALA A 207 -0.74 -17.19 5.19
CA ALA A 207 -1.50 -18.31 4.67
C ALA A 207 -0.82 -18.95 3.46
N VAL A 208 -0.24 -18.14 2.56
CA VAL A 208 0.53 -18.65 1.42
C VAL A 208 1.80 -19.38 1.89
N PHE A 209 2.57 -18.83 2.84
CA PHE A 209 3.75 -19.51 3.39
C PHE A 209 3.41 -20.87 3.99
N GLU A 210 2.35 -20.92 4.80
CA GLU A 210 1.86 -22.13 5.44
C GLU A 210 1.42 -23.18 4.40
N THR A 211 0.70 -22.78 3.36
CA THR A 211 0.31 -23.71 2.29
C THR A 211 1.50 -24.24 1.50
N LEU A 212 2.49 -23.41 1.17
CA LEU A 212 3.71 -23.82 0.49
C LEU A 212 4.52 -24.79 1.36
N HIS A 213 4.69 -24.48 2.65
CA HIS A 213 5.40 -25.35 3.58
C HIS A 213 4.70 -26.70 3.77
N LYS A 214 3.36 -26.70 3.95
CA LYS A 214 2.56 -27.93 4.06
C LYS A 214 2.55 -28.74 2.76
N SER A 215 2.77 -28.11 1.60
CA SER A 215 2.83 -28.81 0.30
C SER A 215 4.02 -29.75 0.15
N VAL A 216 5.06 -29.58 0.97
CA VAL A 216 6.19 -30.52 1.05
C VAL A 216 5.77 -31.84 1.72
N ARG A 217 4.76 -31.80 2.61
CA ARG A 217 4.15 -33.01 3.19
C ARG A 217 3.09 -33.52 2.20
N ASP A 218 3.19 -34.77 1.78
CA ASP A 218 2.38 -35.38 0.71
C ASP A 218 0.93 -35.70 1.16
N SER A 219 0.23 -34.69 1.69
CA SER A 219 -1.19 -34.76 2.05
C SER A 219 -2.07 -34.44 0.86
N TRP A 220 -3.17 -35.19 0.71
CA TRP A 220 -4.18 -34.94 -0.32
C TRP A 220 -4.74 -33.51 -0.28
N ILE A 221 -4.91 -32.95 0.92
CA ILE A 221 -5.42 -31.59 1.12
C ILE A 221 -4.42 -30.56 0.58
N ALA A 222 -3.13 -30.73 0.85
CA ALA A 222 -2.08 -29.84 0.40
C ALA A 222 -1.93 -29.86 -1.14
N ARG A 223 -2.05 -31.05 -1.75
CA ARG A 223 -2.11 -31.18 -3.22
C ARG A 223 -3.30 -30.43 -3.82
N LYS A 224 -4.49 -30.56 -3.23
CA LYS A 224 -5.68 -29.82 -3.68
C LYS A 224 -5.51 -28.31 -3.58
N GLN A 225 -4.97 -27.81 -2.47
CA GLN A 225 -4.67 -26.38 -2.31
C GLN A 225 -3.68 -25.89 -3.38
N LYS A 226 -2.63 -26.65 -3.66
CA LYS A 226 -1.67 -26.35 -4.74
C LYS A 226 -2.35 -26.26 -6.11
N TYR A 227 -3.19 -27.24 -6.48
CA TYR A 227 -3.92 -27.20 -7.75
C TYR A 227 -4.86 -26.00 -7.85
N VAL A 228 -5.56 -25.65 -6.77
CA VAL A 228 -6.42 -24.47 -6.73
C VAL A 228 -5.60 -23.19 -6.89
N PHE A 229 -4.46 -23.08 -6.22
CA PHE A 229 -3.56 -21.93 -6.32
C PHE A 229 -3.04 -21.74 -7.75
N PHE A 230 -2.36 -22.75 -8.31
CA PHE A 230 -1.78 -22.66 -9.65
C PHE A 230 -2.84 -22.60 -10.75
N GLY A 231 -3.99 -23.27 -10.56
CA GLY A 231 -5.13 -23.17 -11.46
C GLY A 231 -5.72 -21.76 -11.49
N SER A 232 -5.89 -21.13 -10.32
CA SER A 232 -6.38 -19.74 -10.22
C SER A 232 -5.36 -18.74 -10.80
N LEU A 233 -4.07 -18.97 -10.56
CA LEU A 233 -2.98 -18.16 -11.11
C LEU A 233 -2.95 -18.25 -12.64
N ALA A 234 -2.99 -19.45 -13.21
CA ALA A 234 -3.02 -19.62 -14.66
C ALA A 234 -4.28 -18.99 -15.26
N PHE A 235 -5.45 -19.24 -14.65
CA PHE A 235 -6.72 -18.65 -15.08
C PHE A 235 -6.64 -17.13 -15.15
N ILE A 236 -6.19 -16.46 -14.07
CA ILE A 236 -6.14 -14.99 -14.07
C ILE A 236 -5.09 -14.45 -15.03
N VAL A 237 -3.96 -15.15 -15.20
CA VAL A 237 -2.93 -14.73 -16.15
C VAL A 237 -3.53 -14.65 -17.55
N PHE A 238 -4.18 -15.72 -18.01
CA PHE A 238 -4.83 -15.75 -19.31
C PHE A 238 -6.05 -14.83 -19.39
N TRP A 239 -6.85 -14.77 -18.32
CA TRP A 239 -8.01 -13.89 -18.26
C TRP A 239 -7.60 -12.45 -18.45
N GLN A 240 -6.52 -11.99 -17.81
CA GLN A 240 -6.11 -10.59 -17.84
C GLN A 240 -5.63 -10.10 -19.21
N PHE A 241 -5.12 -10.98 -20.09
CA PHE A 241 -4.88 -10.61 -21.50
C PHE A 241 -6.17 -10.21 -22.21
N LEU A 242 -7.33 -10.69 -21.76
CA LEU A 242 -8.61 -10.40 -22.37
C LEU A 242 -9.05 -8.94 -22.13
N PRO A 243 -9.26 -8.44 -20.89
CA PRO A 243 -9.68 -7.07 -20.65
C PRO A 243 -8.60 -6.02 -20.90
N GLU A 244 -7.31 -6.38 -20.93
CA GLU A 244 -6.22 -5.38 -21.07
C GLU A 244 -5.70 -5.25 -22.50
N TYR A 245 -5.88 -6.28 -23.33
CA TYR A 245 -5.29 -6.29 -24.67
C TYR A 245 -6.28 -6.69 -25.77
N VAL A 246 -6.97 -7.82 -25.62
CA VAL A 246 -7.83 -8.37 -26.70
C VAL A 246 -9.19 -7.67 -26.78
N PHE A 247 -9.79 -7.41 -25.63
CA PHE A 247 -11.16 -6.89 -25.44
C PHE A 247 -11.18 -5.84 -24.32
N PRO A 248 -10.60 -4.64 -24.54
CA PRO A 248 -10.58 -3.56 -23.55
C PRO A 248 -11.92 -3.20 -22.93
N MET A 249 -13.02 -3.39 -23.67
CA MET A 249 -14.37 -3.13 -23.17
C MET A 249 -14.75 -3.96 -21.92
N LEU A 250 -14.10 -5.10 -21.64
CA LEU A 250 -14.31 -5.85 -20.38
C LEU A 250 -13.73 -5.16 -19.15
N SER A 251 -12.79 -4.22 -19.35
CA SER A 251 -12.27 -3.39 -18.26
C SER A 251 -13.34 -2.45 -17.71
N SER A 252 -14.32 -2.06 -18.52
CA SER A 252 -15.41 -1.18 -18.11
C SER A 252 -16.68 -1.40 -18.95
N LEU A 253 -17.61 -2.19 -18.41
CA LEU A 253 -18.89 -2.51 -19.03
C LEU A 253 -19.94 -1.50 -18.56
N SER A 254 -20.08 -0.41 -19.31
CA SER A 254 -21.13 0.59 -19.11
C SER A 254 -22.43 0.16 -19.79
N PHE A 255 -23.37 -0.40 -19.03
CA PHE A 255 -24.66 -0.84 -19.58
C PHE A 255 -25.46 0.30 -20.23
N LEU A 256 -25.45 1.49 -19.62
CA LEU A 256 -26.19 2.65 -20.14
C LEU A 256 -25.63 3.17 -21.47
N CYS A 257 -24.32 3.11 -21.67
CA CYS A 257 -23.72 3.49 -22.95
C CYS A 257 -24.06 2.50 -24.08
N TRP A 258 -24.43 1.26 -23.78
CA TRP A 258 -24.87 0.31 -24.81
C TRP A 258 -26.30 0.58 -25.25
N VAL A 259 -27.17 0.93 -24.30
CA VAL A 259 -28.58 1.21 -24.56
C VAL A 259 -28.75 2.56 -25.26
N ALA A 260 -27.97 3.59 -24.86
CA ALA A 260 -28.10 4.95 -25.37
C ALA A 260 -26.74 5.58 -25.75
N PRO A 261 -26.03 5.03 -26.76
CA PRO A 261 -24.62 5.31 -27.04
C PRO A 261 -24.30 6.75 -27.45
N ARG A 262 -25.28 7.51 -27.94
CA ARG A 262 -25.12 8.90 -28.41
C ARG A 262 -25.82 9.92 -27.51
N ASN A 263 -26.33 9.52 -26.36
CA ASN A 263 -26.96 10.45 -25.42
C ASN A 263 -25.94 10.94 -24.39
N ALA A 264 -25.58 12.22 -24.43
CA ALA A 264 -24.56 12.80 -23.56
C ALA A 264 -24.86 12.64 -22.05
N VAL A 265 -26.14 12.69 -21.66
CA VAL A 265 -26.55 12.52 -20.26
C VAL A 265 -26.40 11.06 -19.82
N ALA A 266 -26.91 10.12 -20.63
CA ALA A 266 -26.79 8.69 -20.33
C ALA A 266 -25.33 8.23 -20.34
N ASN A 267 -24.53 8.77 -21.25
CA ASN A 267 -23.10 8.49 -21.33
C ASN A 267 -22.37 9.01 -20.10
N PHE A 268 -22.62 10.25 -19.67
CA PHE A 268 -22.00 10.76 -18.44
C PHE A 268 -22.43 9.99 -17.19
N ILE A 269 -23.68 9.55 -17.11
CA ILE A 269 -24.18 8.75 -15.98
C ILE A 269 -23.54 7.34 -15.97
N GLY A 270 -23.49 6.68 -17.13
CA GLY A 270 -23.06 5.29 -17.24
C GLY A 270 -21.56 5.08 -17.35
N ALA A 271 -20.84 5.98 -18.03
CA ALA A 271 -19.43 5.80 -18.33
C ALA A 271 -18.61 5.62 -17.06
N GLY A 272 -17.82 4.56 -17.03
CA GLY A 272 -16.79 4.28 -16.03
C GLY A 272 -15.51 5.04 -16.34
N ILE A 273 -15.33 5.52 -17.57
CA ILE A 273 -14.21 6.35 -18.02
C ILE A 273 -14.77 7.72 -18.43
N GLY A 274 -14.52 8.73 -17.61
CA GLY A 274 -14.98 10.10 -17.84
C GLY A 274 -16.44 10.34 -17.42
N GLY A 275 -17.04 9.44 -16.63
CA GLY A 275 -18.39 9.58 -16.10
C GLY A 275 -18.55 9.08 -14.66
N MET A 276 -19.81 8.89 -14.24
CA MET A 276 -20.20 8.55 -12.87
C MET A 276 -20.25 7.05 -12.56
N GLY A 277 -20.07 6.19 -13.57
CA GLY A 277 -19.99 4.74 -13.41
C GLY A 277 -21.28 4.08 -12.88
N PHE A 278 -22.46 4.65 -13.15
CA PHE A 278 -23.73 4.05 -12.73
C PHE A 278 -24.04 2.81 -13.58
N LEU A 279 -24.33 1.68 -12.93
CA LEU A 279 -24.47 0.36 -13.58
C LEU A 279 -23.24 -0.04 -14.42
N ASN A 280 -22.07 0.43 -14.02
CA ASN A 280 -20.80 0.03 -14.62
C ASN A 280 -20.23 -1.19 -13.90
N LEU A 281 -19.88 -2.23 -14.65
CA LEU A 281 -19.21 -3.41 -14.14
C LEU A 281 -17.84 -3.56 -14.80
N SER A 282 -16.81 -3.78 -13.98
CA SER A 282 -15.51 -4.20 -14.47
C SER A 282 -15.33 -5.71 -14.26
N LEU A 283 -14.83 -6.41 -15.28
CA LEU A 283 -14.36 -7.80 -15.16
C LEU A 283 -12.84 -7.88 -15.14
N ASP A 284 -12.19 -6.73 -15.03
CA ASP A 284 -10.76 -6.57 -14.96
C ASP A 284 -10.31 -6.56 -13.50
N TRP A 285 -9.38 -7.46 -13.18
CA TRP A 285 -8.84 -7.56 -11.83
C TRP A 285 -8.08 -6.30 -11.41
N ALA A 286 -7.48 -5.54 -12.34
CA ALA A 286 -6.81 -4.28 -12.05
C ALA A 286 -7.76 -3.27 -11.39
N ASN A 287 -8.96 -3.13 -11.95
CA ASN A 287 -10.00 -2.23 -11.46
C ASN A 287 -10.71 -2.76 -10.21
N ILE A 288 -10.88 -4.09 -10.09
CA ILE A 288 -11.51 -4.74 -8.92
C ILE A 288 -10.60 -4.68 -7.69
N SER A 289 -9.33 -5.09 -7.86
CA SER A 289 -8.36 -5.22 -6.78
C SER A 289 -7.61 -3.93 -6.46
N ASN A 290 -7.78 -2.89 -7.29
CA ASN A 290 -7.14 -1.56 -7.27
C ASN A 290 -6.18 -1.38 -6.09
N GLN A 291 -4.89 -1.30 -6.41
CA GLN A 291 -3.78 -1.29 -5.47
C GLN A 291 -3.95 -0.28 -4.32
N SER A 292 -4.57 0.87 -4.58
CA SER A 292 -4.76 1.91 -3.57
C SER A 292 -5.79 1.51 -2.49
N LEU A 293 -6.66 0.54 -2.79
CA LEU A 293 -7.73 0.08 -1.92
C LEU A 293 -7.49 -1.35 -1.38
N ASN A 294 -6.41 -2.04 -1.79
CA ASN A 294 -6.12 -3.45 -1.53
C ASN A 294 -7.19 -4.43 -2.05
N SER A 295 -6.86 -5.72 -2.16
CA SER A 295 -7.79 -6.75 -2.68
C SER A 295 -9.06 -6.86 -1.82
N PRO A 296 -10.28 -6.87 -2.43
CA PRO A 296 -11.54 -7.02 -1.71
C PRO A 296 -11.71 -8.40 -1.04
N MET A 297 -10.88 -9.37 -1.42
CA MET A 297 -10.82 -10.69 -0.80
C MET A 297 -9.91 -10.74 0.43
N VAL A 298 -9.24 -9.64 0.78
CA VAL A 298 -8.36 -9.52 1.96
C VAL A 298 -8.93 -8.53 2.97
N VAL A 299 -9.45 -7.43 2.45
CA VAL A 299 -10.03 -6.34 3.23
C VAL A 299 -11.35 -6.80 3.88
N PRO A 300 -11.61 -6.49 5.17
CA PRO A 300 -12.88 -6.81 5.80
C PRO A 300 -14.07 -6.21 5.07
N PHE A 301 -15.20 -6.93 5.04
CA PHE A 301 -16.39 -6.50 4.30
C PHE A 301 -16.91 -5.10 4.70
N TRP A 302 -16.80 -4.72 5.98
CA TRP A 302 -17.24 -3.41 6.45
C TRP A 302 -16.43 -2.26 5.83
N THR A 303 -15.12 -2.43 5.64
CA THR A 303 -14.25 -1.46 4.95
C THR A 303 -14.69 -1.30 3.50
N THR A 304 -14.98 -2.41 2.82
CA THR A 304 -15.49 -2.40 1.44
C THR A 304 -16.83 -1.66 1.34
N VAL A 305 -17.74 -1.85 2.29
CA VAL A 305 -19.02 -1.11 2.35
C VAL A 305 -18.79 0.38 2.51
N VAL A 306 -17.90 0.81 3.40
CA VAL A 306 -17.59 2.24 3.63
C VAL A 306 -16.98 2.88 2.38
N LEU A 307 -16.07 2.19 1.70
CA LEU A 307 -15.48 2.65 0.44
C LEU A 307 -16.52 2.74 -0.69
N THR A 308 -17.41 1.76 -0.82
CA THR A 308 -18.52 1.82 -1.79
C THR A 308 -19.48 2.96 -1.45
N ALA A 309 -19.76 3.22 -0.17
CA ALA A 309 -20.58 4.36 0.25
C ALA A 309 -19.90 5.71 -0.09
N ALA A 310 -18.58 5.81 0.07
CA ALA A 310 -17.80 6.98 -0.35
C ALA A 310 -17.89 7.20 -1.86
N PHE A 311 -17.77 6.13 -2.66
CA PHE A 311 -17.97 6.18 -4.12
C PHE A 311 -19.38 6.66 -4.50
N VAL A 312 -20.42 6.06 -3.91
CA VAL A 312 -21.82 6.45 -4.18
C VAL A 312 -22.05 7.92 -3.80
N PHE A 313 -21.51 8.36 -2.66
CA PHE A 313 -21.61 9.74 -2.24
C PHE A 313 -20.92 10.71 -3.21
N ASN A 314 -19.70 10.42 -3.64
CA ASN A 314 -18.99 11.28 -4.57
C ASN A 314 -19.63 11.27 -5.97
N CYS A 315 -19.81 10.09 -6.54
CA CYS A 315 -20.17 9.93 -7.94
C CYS A 315 -21.67 10.07 -8.21
N TRP A 316 -22.54 9.64 -7.29
CA TRP A 316 -23.98 9.64 -7.54
C TRP A 316 -24.72 10.77 -6.82
N ILE A 317 -24.06 11.47 -5.90
CA ILE A 317 -24.65 12.61 -5.19
C ILE A 317 -23.92 13.90 -5.55
N LEU A 318 -22.61 13.99 -5.28
CA LEU A 318 -21.88 15.24 -5.49
C LEU A 318 -21.73 15.59 -6.98
N LEU A 319 -21.29 14.65 -7.83
CA LEU A 319 -21.12 14.92 -9.27
C LEU A 319 -22.41 15.40 -9.97
N PRO A 320 -23.59 14.76 -9.79
CA PRO A 320 -24.85 15.29 -10.30
C PRO A 320 -25.19 16.68 -9.75
N ALA A 321 -24.97 16.90 -8.46
CA ALA A 321 -25.24 18.17 -7.80
C ALA A 321 -24.34 19.31 -8.32
N ALA A 322 -23.13 19.00 -8.82
CA ALA A 322 -22.27 19.98 -9.48
C ALA A 322 -22.59 20.18 -10.96
N LYS A 323 -22.83 19.09 -11.70
CA LYS A 323 -23.05 19.17 -13.16
C LYS A 323 -24.39 19.82 -13.49
N TRP A 324 -25.47 19.39 -12.83
CA TRP A 324 -26.82 19.91 -13.08
C TRP A 324 -27.27 20.92 -12.03
N GLY A 325 -26.68 20.89 -10.83
CA GLY A 325 -26.93 21.90 -9.81
C GLY A 325 -25.94 23.07 -9.88
N ASN A 326 -25.83 23.78 -8.74
CA ASN A 326 -24.92 24.91 -8.58
C ASN A 326 -23.83 24.66 -7.52
N LEU A 327 -23.53 23.38 -7.26
CA LEU A 327 -22.54 22.96 -6.27
C LEU A 327 -21.13 23.06 -6.89
N GLY A 328 -20.46 24.22 -6.79
CA GLY A 328 -19.06 24.36 -7.24
C GLY A 328 -18.64 25.71 -7.82
N GLY A 329 -19.59 26.60 -8.16
CA GLY A 329 -19.32 27.94 -8.71
C GLY A 329 -18.74 27.94 -10.13
N TRP A 330 -17.68 27.18 -10.39
CA TRP A 330 -17.02 27.01 -11.69
C TRP A 330 -17.42 25.66 -12.31
N LYS A 331 -17.90 25.68 -13.56
CA LYS A 331 -18.53 24.51 -14.21
C LYS A 331 -17.68 23.85 -15.30
N HIS A 332 -16.55 24.45 -15.66
CA HIS A 332 -15.68 23.86 -16.69
C HIS A 332 -14.91 22.66 -16.10
N GLN A 333 -14.61 21.67 -16.95
CA GLN A 333 -13.67 20.57 -16.64
C GLN A 333 -13.85 19.94 -15.24
N LEU A 334 -15.09 19.56 -14.88
CA LEU A 334 -15.47 19.12 -13.52
C LEU A 334 -14.54 18.07 -12.91
N MET A 335 -14.10 17.09 -13.72
CA MET A 335 -13.34 15.91 -13.29
C MET A 335 -11.86 15.98 -13.66
N SER A 336 -11.35 17.17 -13.99
CA SER A 336 -9.93 17.34 -14.35
C SER A 336 -9.06 17.70 -13.15
N ASN A 337 -7.87 17.11 -13.09
CA ASN A 337 -6.87 17.35 -12.05
C ASN A 337 -5.86 18.47 -12.45
N ARG A 338 -6.03 19.08 -13.62
CA ARG A 338 -5.14 20.14 -14.14
C ARG A 338 -5.56 21.52 -13.64
N LEU A 339 -4.64 22.49 -13.72
CA LEU A 339 -4.90 23.90 -13.40
C LEU A 339 -5.49 24.62 -14.63
N PHE A 340 -6.48 25.47 -14.39
CA PHE A 340 -7.18 26.22 -15.43
C PHE A 340 -7.30 27.71 -15.12
N LEU A 341 -7.46 28.50 -16.18
CA LEU A 341 -7.93 29.90 -16.12
C LEU A 341 -9.47 29.93 -16.00
N GLU A 342 -10.02 31.10 -15.72
CA GLU A 342 -11.48 31.29 -15.58
C GLU A 342 -12.26 30.78 -16.81
N ASN A 343 -11.70 31.00 -18.00
CA ASN A 343 -12.27 30.58 -19.28
C ASN A 343 -12.17 29.06 -19.58
N GLY A 344 -11.60 28.26 -18.69
CA GLY A 344 -11.44 26.81 -18.90
C GLY A 344 -10.19 26.39 -19.69
N THR A 345 -9.35 27.33 -20.11
CA THR A 345 -8.07 27.01 -20.77
C THR A 345 -6.99 26.64 -19.75
N ARG A 346 -5.98 25.85 -20.18
CA ARG A 346 -4.92 25.36 -19.29
C ARG A 346 -4.09 26.52 -18.74
N TYR A 347 -3.86 26.52 -17.43
CA TYR A 347 -3.09 27.56 -16.77
C TYR A 347 -1.59 27.43 -17.11
N PRO A 348 -0.92 28.49 -17.61
CA PRO A 348 0.51 28.45 -17.93
C PRO A 348 1.36 28.57 -16.64
N ALA A 349 1.49 27.47 -15.90
CA ALA A 349 2.20 27.44 -14.62
C ALA A 349 3.67 27.89 -14.71
N ALA A 350 4.33 27.66 -15.86
CA ALA A 350 5.71 28.10 -16.10
C ALA A 350 5.85 29.65 -16.11
N ALA A 351 4.81 30.38 -16.52
CA ALA A 351 4.84 31.85 -16.56
C ALA A 351 4.82 32.50 -15.15
N LEU A 352 4.41 31.75 -14.12
CA LEU A 352 4.40 32.22 -12.73
C LEU A 352 5.77 32.15 -12.05
N ILE A 353 6.77 31.62 -12.75
CA ILE A 353 8.10 31.35 -12.21
C ILE A 353 9.06 32.29 -12.91
N THR A 354 9.74 33.13 -12.13
CA THR A 354 10.84 33.95 -12.65
C THR A 354 12.05 33.06 -12.99
N PRO A 355 13.03 33.54 -13.77
CA PRO A 355 14.28 32.81 -14.00
C PRO A 355 15.02 32.43 -12.70
N ASP A 356 14.83 33.21 -11.63
CA ASP A 356 15.35 32.94 -10.29
C ASP A 356 14.48 31.97 -9.47
N LEU A 357 13.54 31.26 -10.10
CA LEU A 357 12.59 30.33 -9.48
C LEU A 357 11.74 30.97 -8.35
N THR A 358 11.52 32.29 -8.42
CA THR A 358 10.65 33.02 -7.49
C THR A 358 9.27 33.25 -8.08
N PHE A 359 8.29 33.54 -7.22
CA PHE A 359 6.91 33.79 -7.65
C PHE A 359 6.81 35.14 -8.36
N ASN A 360 6.35 35.12 -9.61
CA ASN A 360 6.11 36.31 -10.39
C ASN A 360 4.71 36.90 -10.09
N GLU A 361 4.66 37.94 -9.26
CA GLU A 361 3.39 38.56 -8.86
C GLU A 361 2.71 39.32 -10.00
N THR A 362 3.46 39.92 -10.94
CA THR A 362 2.87 40.66 -12.06
C THR A 362 2.20 39.71 -13.05
N ALA A 363 2.86 38.61 -13.40
CA ALA A 363 2.28 37.58 -14.25
C ALA A 363 1.03 36.96 -13.61
N TYR A 364 1.00 36.79 -12.29
CA TYR A 364 -0.20 36.32 -11.59
C TYR A 364 -1.36 37.32 -11.65
N GLN A 365 -1.08 38.63 -11.54
CA GLN A 365 -2.10 39.67 -11.68
C GLN A 365 -2.67 39.74 -13.10
N GLU A 366 -1.85 39.51 -14.12
CA GLU A 366 -2.26 39.50 -15.53
C GLU A 366 -3.04 38.23 -15.90
N LEU A 367 -2.60 37.05 -15.43
CA LEU A 367 -3.25 35.77 -15.72
C LEU A 367 -4.51 35.52 -14.88
N GLY A 368 -4.60 36.14 -13.71
CA GLY A 368 -5.72 35.97 -12.79
C GLY A 368 -5.64 34.71 -11.91
N PRO A 369 -6.68 34.44 -11.11
CA PRO A 369 -6.70 33.32 -10.16
C PRO A 369 -6.77 31.95 -10.84
N ILE A 370 -6.37 30.91 -10.10
CA ILE A 370 -6.33 29.54 -10.61
C ILE A 370 -7.60 28.78 -10.25
N TYR A 371 -8.18 28.11 -11.24
CA TYR A 371 -9.35 27.26 -11.11
C TYR A 371 -8.97 25.77 -11.20
N LEU A 372 -9.71 24.94 -10.46
CA LEU A 372 -9.58 23.48 -10.44
C LEU A 372 -10.94 22.85 -10.75
N GLY A 373 -10.93 21.61 -11.25
CA GLY A 373 -12.15 20.82 -11.33
C GLY A 373 -12.83 20.73 -9.95
N THR A 374 -14.14 20.91 -9.91
CA THR A 374 -14.92 20.86 -8.66
C THR A 374 -14.74 19.54 -7.91
N GLN A 375 -14.57 18.43 -8.64
CA GLN A 375 -14.24 17.13 -8.05
C GLN A 375 -12.90 17.18 -7.30
N GLN A 376 -11.86 17.76 -7.89
CA GLN A 376 -10.53 17.86 -7.28
C GLN A 376 -10.58 18.68 -5.97
N LEU A 377 -11.46 19.68 -5.88
CA LEU A 377 -11.69 20.43 -4.64
C LEU A 377 -12.32 19.58 -3.55
N TRP A 378 -13.32 18.76 -3.87
CA TRP A 378 -13.87 17.81 -2.89
C TRP A 378 -12.83 16.80 -2.47
N SER A 379 -12.00 16.32 -3.42
CA SER A 379 -10.90 15.43 -3.07
C SER A 379 -9.96 16.07 -2.05
N MET A 380 -9.56 17.34 -2.25
CA MET A 380 -8.76 18.08 -1.27
C MET A 380 -9.49 18.24 0.08
N PHE A 381 -10.78 18.60 0.07
CA PHE A 381 -11.59 18.75 1.28
C PHE A 381 -11.61 17.45 2.10
N PHE A 382 -11.93 16.32 1.47
CA PHE A 382 -12.04 15.06 2.18
C PHE A 382 -10.69 14.48 2.58
N ASP A 383 -9.62 14.75 1.83
CA ASP A 383 -8.25 14.36 2.20
C ASP A 383 -7.81 15.03 3.51
N TYR A 384 -7.98 16.36 3.61
CA TYR A 384 -7.67 17.13 4.82
C TYR A 384 -8.51 16.67 6.02
N SER A 385 -9.79 16.35 5.78
CA SER A 385 -10.68 15.86 6.84
C SER A 385 -10.26 14.49 7.37
N SER A 386 -9.76 13.61 6.50
CA SER A 386 -9.37 12.24 6.85
C SER A 386 -8.18 12.23 7.80
N TYR A 387 -7.25 13.16 7.59
CA TYR A 387 -6.06 13.33 8.43
C TYR A 387 -6.43 13.64 9.90
N VAL A 388 -7.30 14.64 10.11
CA VAL A 388 -7.77 15.02 11.47
C VAL A 388 -8.74 13.98 12.06
N SER A 389 -9.56 13.36 11.21
CA SER A 389 -10.48 12.29 11.61
C SER A 389 -9.75 11.11 12.24
N ALA A 390 -8.57 10.73 11.74
CA ALA A 390 -7.82 9.60 12.29
C ALA A 390 -7.44 9.79 13.76
N LEU A 391 -7.03 11.00 14.15
CA LEU A 391 -6.72 11.34 15.55
C LEU A 391 -7.95 11.24 16.44
N THR A 392 -9.04 11.86 16.02
CA THR A 392 -10.28 11.89 16.80
C THR A 392 -10.91 10.50 16.90
N TRP A 393 -10.88 9.74 15.81
CA TRP A 393 -11.36 8.37 15.76
C TRP A 393 -10.59 7.47 16.72
N MET A 394 -9.26 7.52 16.70
CA MET A 394 -8.41 6.78 17.64
C MET A 394 -8.67 7.21 19.10
N ALA A 395 -8.83 8.51 19.35
CA ALA A 395 -9.09 9.04 20.70
C ALA A 395 -10.44 8.61 21.28
N LEU A 396 -11.45 8.32 20.44
CA LEU A 396 -12.79 7.93 20.91
C LEU A 396 -12.99 6.41 20.91
N PHE A 397 -12.68 5.75 19.80
CA PHE A 397 -12.91 4.31 19.62
C PHE A 397 -11.71 3.46 20.05
N GLY A 398 -10.48 3.97 19.88
CA GLY A 398 -9.25 3.27 20.26
C GLY A 398 -8.85 3.45 21.73
N TYR A 399 -9.42 4.41 22.45
CA TYR A 399 -9.03 4.73 23.82
C TYR A 399 -9.03 3.55 24.80
N PRO A 400 -10.04 2.66 24.83
CA PRO A 400 -10.03 1.51 25.74
C PRO A 400 -8.83 0.57 25.49
N GLN A 401 -8.51 0.33 24.22
CA GLN A 401 -7.42 -0.55 23.79
C GLN A 401 -6.07 0.08 24.13
N ILE A 402 -5.89 1.36 23.77
CA ILE A 402 -4.67 2.12 24.06
C ILE A 402 -4.43 2.21 25.56
N LYS A 403 -5.47 2.45 26.36
CA LYS A 403 -5.37 2.49 27.83
C LYS A 403 -4.90 1.15 28.39
N GLY A 404 -5.44 0.04 27.89
CA GLY A 404 -5.01 -1.31 28.27
C GLY A 404 -3.53 -1.55 27.99
N THR A 405 -3.05 -1.17 26.79
CA THR A 405 -1.63 -1.31 26.44
C THR A 405 -0.73 -0.39 27.26
N ILE A 406 -1.15 0.85 27.52
CA ILE A 406 -0.40 1.78 28.39
C ILE A 406 -0.28 1.23 29.81
N GLN A 407 -1.32 0.60 30.35
CA GLN A 407 -1.27 -0.04 31.67
C GLN A 407 -0.23 -1.16 31.71
N LYS A 408 -0.24 -2.07 30.73
CA LYS A 408 0.77 -3.13 30.58
C LYS A 408 2.19 -2.58 30.44
N LEU A 409 2.38 -1.52 29.64
CA LEU A 409 3.69 -0.85 29.49
C LEU A 409 4.18 -0.20 30.79
N ARG A 410 3.27 0.37 31.59
CA ARG A 410 3.60 0.94 32.91
C ARG A 410 3.97 -0.16 33.91
N GLU A 411 3.28 -1.29 33.89
CA GLU A 411 3.60 -2.45 34.73
C GLU A 411 4.99 -3.01 34.39
N ARG A 412 5.30 -3.11 33.10
CA ARG A 412 6.65 -3.44 32.62
C ARG A 412 7.72 -2.49 33.14
N ALA A 413 7.47 -1.17 33.11
CA ALA A 413 8.43 -0.19 33.61
C ALA A 413 8.68 -0.32 35.12
N LYS A 414 7.70 -0.83 35.87
CA LYS A 414 7.80 -1.09 37.32
C LYS A 414 8.53 -2.40 37.63
N GLN A 415 8.32 -3.45 36.83
CA GLN A 415 8.99 -4.75 36.97
C GLN A 415 10.35 -4.74 36.26
N LYS A 416 11.33 -4.03 36.83
CA LYS A 416 12.72 -4.07 36.35
C LYS A 416 13.35 -5.42 36.69
N GLY A 417 13.54 -6.30 35.70
CA GLY A 417 14.30 -7.53 35.94
C GLY A 417 14.47 -8.47 34.76
N THR A 418 13.39 -9.00 34.18
CA THR A 418 13.54 -10.23 33.36
C THR A 418 12.48 -10.48 32.29
N SER A 419 11.45 -9.63 32.16
CA SER A 419 10.31 -9.89 31.29
C SER A 419 10.41 -9.21 29.92
N THR A 420 10.45 -10.01 28.85
CA THR A 420 10.19 -9.58 27.46
C THR A 420 8.74 -9.09 27.31
N VAL A 421 8.43 -8.28 26.28
CA VAL A 421 7.03 -7.81 26.07
C VAL A 421 6.07 -8.99 25.92
N ASN A 422 6.55 -10.06 25.29
CA ASN A 422 5.84 -11.31 25.10
C ASN A 422 5.46 -12.02 26.42
N ASP A 423 6.11 -11.70 27.54
CA ASP A 423 5.80 -12.31 28.85
C ASP A 423 4.51 -11.76 29.47
N PHE A 424 4.08 -10.56 29.05
CA PHE A 424 2.83 -9.93 29.51
C PHE A 424 1.59 -10.41 28.75
N TYR A 425 1.79 -11.20 27.71
CA TYR A 425 0.71 -11.77 26.92
C TYR A 425 0.68 -13.28 27.09
N THR A 426 -0.51 -13.82 27.31
CA THR A 426 -0.78 -15.23 27.61
C THR A 426 -1.08 -16.05 26.36
N ASP A 427 -1.18 -15.42 25.19
CA ASP A 427 -1.46 -16.10 23.93
C ASP A 427 -0.31 -16.98 23.44
N ARG A 428 -0.68 -18.06 22.75
CA ARG A 428 0.26 -19.06 22.22
C ARG A 428 1.36 -18.47 21.34
N LEU A 429 1.04 -17.49 20.49
CA LEU A 429 2.00 -16.90 19.55
C LEU A 429 3.08 -16.11 20.29
N ASN A 430 2.70 -15.28 21.25
CA ASN A 430 3.66 -14.57 22.08
C ASN A 430 4.49 -15.54 22.94
N VAL A 431 3.90 -16.61 23.46
CA VAL A 431 4.63 -17.66 24.19
C VAL A 431 5.74 -18.29 23.32
N LEU A 432 5.43 -18.65 22.07
CA LEU A 432 6.44 -19.19 21.13
C LEU A 432 7.55 -18.16 20.86
N MET A 433 7.18 -16.90 20.70
CA MET A 433 8.12 -15.81 20.41
C MET A 433 9.05 -15.44 21.58
N ARG A 434 8.80 -15.91 22.82
CA ARG A 434 9.70 -15.72 23.97
C ARG A 434 11.07 -16.39 23.77
N SER A 435 11.14 -17.42 22.93
CA SER A 435 12.40 -18.10 22.59
C SER A 435 13.39 -17.20 21.83
N TYR A 436 12.89 -16.14 21.17
CA TYR A 436 13.71 -15.24 20.37
C TYR A 436 14.09 -13.97 21.10
N LYS A 437 15.34 -13.55 20.90
CA LYS A 437 15.81 -12.26 21.39
C LYS A 437 15.14 -11.12 20.63
N GLU A 438 14.47 -10.24 21.36
CA GLU A 438 13.91 -9.01 20.81
C GLU A 438 15.00 -8.07 20.25
N VAL A 439 14.56 -7.15 19.38
CA VAL A 439 15.40 -6.07 18.85
C VAL A 439 15.57 -5.02 19.96
N PRO A 440 16.80 -4.73 20.41
CA PRO A 440 17.03 -3.69 21.40
C PRO A 440 16.60 -2.32 20.88
N LEU A 441 16.00 -1.49 21.75
CA LEU A 441 15.57 -0.13 21.37
C LEU A 441 16.72 0.73 20.82
N TRP A 442 17.96 0.48 21.28
CA TRP A 442 19.12 1.23 20.81
C TRP A 442 19.43 1.01 19.32
N TRP A 443 19.01 -0.11 18.69
CA TRP A 443 19.15 -0.31 17.25
C TRP A 443 18.31 0.71 16.48
N TYR A 444 17.06 0.92 16.93
CA TYR A 444 16.17 1.94 16.37
C TYR A 444 16.70 3.35 16.61
N ILE A 445 17.23 3.63 17.80
CA ILE A 445 17.82 4.94 18.12
C ILE A 445 19.07 5.21 17.27
N ALA A 446 19.97 4.23 17.14
CA ALA A 446 21.17 4.37 16.31
C ALA A 446 20.81 4.59 14.83
N LEU A 447 19.83 3.86 14.31
CA LEU A 447 19.31 4.05 12.97
C LEU A 447 18.71 5.45 12.79
N PHE A 448 17.88 5.90 13.74
CA PHE A 448 17.31 7.25 13.73
C PHE A 448 18.40 8.32 13.71
N VAL A 449 19.37 8.26 14.62
CA VAL A 449 20.42 9.27 14.75
C VAL A 449 21.29 9.32 13.50
N ALA A 450 21.70 8.17 12.95
CA ALA A 450 22.51 8.12 11.73
C ALA A 450 21.78 8.77 10.54
N SER A 451 20.52 8.44 10.34
CA SER A 451 19.70 9.02 9.25
C SER A 451 19.36 10.49 9.49
N PHE A 452 19.08 10.86 10.74
CA PHE A 452 18.80 12.24 11.14
C PHE A 452 19.99 13.17 10.87
N VAL A 453 21.19 12.77 11.28
CA VAL A 453 22.44 13.52 11.00
C VAL A 453 22.68 13.62 9.50
N THR A 454 22.41 12.56 8.75
CA THR A 454 22.56 12.54 7.28
C THR A 454 21.66 13.59 6.62
N ILE A 455 20.36 13.63 6.96
CA ILE A 455 19.44 14.63 6.39
C ILE A 455 19.83 16.05 6.82
N ILE A 456 20.14 16.28 8.10
CA ILE A 456 20.57 17.60 8.57
C ILE A 456 21.81 18.08 7.80
N THR A 457 22.79 17.21 7.57
CA THR A 457 24.00 17.56 6.84
C THR A 457 23.67 17.95 5.39
N ILE A 458 22.79 17.18 4.73
CA ILE A 458 22.34 17.47 3.36
C ILE A 458 21.60 18.83 3.30
N LEU A 459 20.74 19.12 4.27
CA LEU A 459 20.01 20.38 4.36
C LEU A 459 20.93 21.56 4.72
N ALA A 460 21.92 21.37 5.60
CA ALA A 460 22.90 22.39 5.95
C ALA A 460 23.81 22.76 4.77
N CYS A 461 24.08 21.81 3.87
CA CYS A 461 24.79 22.04 2.62
C CYS A 461 23.91 22.69 1.52
N ASN A 462 22.65 23.04 1.81
CA ASN A 462 21.68 23.59 0.85
C ASN A 462 21.49 22.74 -0.42
N LEU A 463 21.63 21.42 -0.31
CA LEU A 463 21.49 20.50 -1.44
C LEU A 463 20.03 20.16 -1.74
N PHE A 464 19.13 20.39 -0.78
CA PHE A 464 17.70 20.16 -0.89
C PHE A 464 16.93 21.43 -0.49
N PHE A 465 15.87 21.73 -1.23
CA PHE A 465 15.20 23.03 -1.28
C PHE A 465 14.35 23.41 -0.06
N ILE A 466 14.57 22.79 1.10
CA ILE A 466 13.75 22.96 2.29
C ILE A 466 14.58 23.49 3.47
N PRO A 467 14.04 24.40 4.29
CA PRO A 467 14.71 24.85 5.50
C PRO A 467 14.81 23.75 6.57
N ILE A 468 15.90 23.73 7.34
CA ILE A 468 16.15 22.71 8.39
C ILE A 468 15.02 22.65 9.43
N TRP A 469 14.42 23.77 9.82
CA TRP A 469 13.35 23.77 10.82
C TRP A 469 12.09 22.99 10.38
N THR A 470 11.82 22.96 9.07
CA THR A 470 10.68 22.20 8.52
C THR A 470 10.86 20.70 8.71
N PHE A 471 12.10 20.21 8.67
CA PHE A 471 12.41 18.80 8.92
C PHE A 471 12.01 18.34 10.33
N PHE A 472 12.22 19.16 11.35
CA PHE A 472 11.79 18.86 12.72
C PHE A 472 10.28 18.73 12.84
N ILE A 473 9.55 19.61 12.15
CA ILE A 473 8.08 19.56 12.11
C ILE A 473 7.62 18.30 11.38
N ALA A 474 8.25 17.94 10.26
CA ALA A 474 7.94 16.71 9.53
C ALA A 474 8.06 15.47 10.42
N ILE A 475 9.17 15.33 11.16
CA ILE A 475 9.37 14.22 12.11
C ILE A 475 8.29 14.22 13.19
N PHE A 476 7.97 15.40 13.74
CA PHE A 476 6.96 15.52 14.78
C PHE A 476 5.56 15.14 14.27
N THR A 477 5.12 15.70 13.15
CA THR A 477 3.80 15.43 12.57
C THR A 477 3.66 13.97 12.15
N SER A 478 4.68 13.39 11.53
CA SER A 478 4.67 11.98 11.15
C SER A 478 4.70 11.08 12.38
N GLY A 479 5.50 11.41 13.39
CA GLY A 479 5.55 10.67 14.66
C GLY A 479 4.20 10.59 15.37
N VAL A 480 3.46 11.70 15.42
CA VAL A 480 2.11 11.75 15.99
C VAL A 480 1.13 10.90 15.19
N MET A 481 1.26 10.88 13.85
CA MET A 481 0.33 10.18 12.97
C MET A 481 0.62 8.69 12.73
N ILE A 482 1.84 8.22 13.03
CA ILE A 482 2.20 6.81 12.88
C ILE A 482 1.26 5.91 13.69
N LEU A 483 0.93 6.28 14.93
CA LEU A 483 0.09 5.44 15.77
C LEU A 483 -1.38 5.37 15.28
N PRO A 484 -2.10 6.49 15.04
CA PRO A 484 -3.48 6.47 14.53
C PRO A 484 -3.63 5.73 13.22
N PHE A 485 -2.75 6.00 12.25
CA PHE A 485 -2.87 5.36 10.95
C PHE A 485 -2.46 3.89 10.99
N SER A 486 -1.44 3.50 11.76
CA SER A 486 -1.07 2.08 11.91
C SER A 486 -2.17 1.31 12.62
N TRP A 487 -2.79 1.91 13.63
CA TRP A 487 -3.91 1.32 14.34
C TRP A 487 -5.07 1.06 13.39
N LEU A 488 -5.46 2.06 12.59
CA LEU A 488 -6.49 1.91 11.56
C LEU A 488 -6.15 0.79 10.56
N TYR A 489 -4.92 0.79 10.04
CA TYR A 489 -4.45 -0.19 9.07
C TYR A 489 -4.48 -1.63 9.61
N SER A 490 -4.12 -1.82 10.88
CA SER A 490 -3.98 -3.14 11.52
C SER A 490 -5.24 -4.04 11.47
N PHE A 491 -6.43 -3.45 11.44
CA PHE A 491 -7.70 -4.21 11.36
C PHE A 491 -8.48 -3.94 10.07
N SER A 492 -8.25 -2.82 9.39
CA SER A 492 -8.97 -2.47 8.15
C SER A 492 -8.22 -2.86 6.87
N SER A 493 -6.91 -3.08 6.93
CA SER A 493 -6.00 -3.17 5.77
C SER A 493 -6.14 -2.00 4.80
N PHE A 494 -6.56 -0.81 5.26
CA PHE A 494 -6.72 0.37 4.44
C PHE A 494 -5.61 1.39 4.74
N GLN A 495 -4.82 1.72 3.71
CA GLN A 495 -3.71 2.67 3.81
C GLN A 495 -4.18 4.07 3.43
N VAL A 496 -4.08 5.01 4.37
CA VAL A 496 -4.51 6.39 4.16
C VAL A 496 -3.42 7.17 3.39
N ALA A 497 -3.83 7.94 2.38
CA ALA A 497 -2.95 8.86 1.66
C ALA A 497 -2.74 10.16 2.46
N ILE A 498 -1.50 10.68 2.51
CA ILE A 498 -1.16 11.88 3.32
C ILE A 498 -0.51 13.00 2.48
N GLY A 499 -0.19 12.73 1.21
CA GLY A 499 0.63 13.62 0.37
C GLY A 499 0.14 15.08 0.34
N SER A 500 -1.15 15.30 0.08
CA SER A 500 -1.67 16.66 -0.11
C SER A 500 -1.65 17.52 1.16
N PHE A 501 -1.88 16.91 2.33
CA PHE A 501 -1.81 17.62 3.62
C PHE A 501 -0.38 18.04 3.95
N ASN A 502 0.61 17.16 3.68
CA ASN A 502 2.01 17.49 3.93
C ASN A 502 2.47 18.65 3.05
N GLU A 503 2.08 18.67 1.77
CA GLU A 503 2.39 19.76 0.86
C GLU A 503 1.68 21.06 1.23
N LEU A 504 0.42 20.99 1.69
CA LEU A 504 -0.30 22.14 2.25
C LEU A 504 0.44 22.72 3.47
N LEU A 505 0.83 21.86 4.43
CA LEU A 505 1.52 22.27 5.64
C LEU A 505 2.86 22.93 5.32
N TYR A 506 3.63 22.34 4.40
CA TYR A 506 4.86 22.96 3.90
C TYR A 506 4.59 24.30 3.20
N GLY A 507 3.58 24.36 2.34
CA GLY A 507 3.16 25.58 1.65
C GLY A 507 2.83 26.71 2.62
N PHE A 508 2.18 26.41 3.74
CA PHE A 508 1.90 27.39 4.79
C PHE A 508 3.18 27.88 5.49
N MET A 509 4.06 26.93 5.85
CA MET A 509 5.33 27.19 6.53
C MET A 509 6.31 28.03 5.69
N VAL A 510 6.50 27.67 4.43
CA VAL A 510 7.44 28.34 3.52
C VAL A 510 6.94 29.72 3.11
N ASN A 511 5.62 29.94 3.08
CA ASN A 511 5.04 31.25 2.81
C ASN A 511 5.05 32.18 4.04
N ALA A 512 5.21 31.65 5.25
CA ALA A 512 5.39 32.44 6.47
C ALA A 512 6.83 32.94 6.67
N THR A 513 7.81 32.33 5.98
CA THR A 513 9.23 32.65 6.11
C THR A 513 9.73 33.41 4.88
N ALA A 514 10.64 34.37 5.07
CA ALA A 514 11.33 35.03 3.96
C ALA A 514 12.43 34.10 3.41
N GLY A 515 12.43 33.83 2.10
CA GLY A 515 13.44 32.98 1.46
C GLY A 515 13.07 32.54 0.05
N HIS A 516 14.00 31.85 -0.61
CA HIS A 516 13.81 31.27 -1.94
C HIS A 516 12.81 30.10 -1.89
N LYS A 517 11.80 30.12 -2.76
CA LYS A 517 10.66 29.19 -2.74
C LYS A 517 10.71 28.25 -3.93
N HIS A 518 11.56 27.24 -3.86
CA HIS A 518 11.62 26.25 -4.92
C HIS A 518 10.38 25.32 -4.85
N PRO A 519 9.62 25.14 -5.95
CA PRO A 519 8.39 24.33 -5.91
C PRO A 519 8.64 22.85 -5.59
N ALA A 520 9.78 22.30 -6.01
CA ALA A 520 10.19 20.94 -5.62
C ALA A 520 10.42 20.77 -4.10
N GLY A 521 10.45 21.87 -3.33
CA GLY A 521 10.49 21.85 -1.86
C GLY A 521 9.24 21.23 -1.24
N ALA A 522 8.05 21.41 -1.83
CA ALA A 522 6.84 20.74 -1.35
C ALA A 522 6.96 19.23 -1.46
N SER A 523 7.38 18.74 -2.63
CA SER A 523 7.58 17.30 -2.81
C SER A 523 8.72 16.79 -1.94
N ALA A 524 9.81 17.55 -1.72
CA ALA A 524 10.88 17.14 -0.80
C ALA A 524 10.39 17.01 0.65
N TYR A 525 9.64 17.98 1.16
CA TYR A 525 9.00 17.89 2.48
C TYR A 525 7.99 16.73 2.54
N GLY A 526 7.16 16.61 1.51
CA GLY A 526 6.17 15.54 1.35
C GLY A 526 6.82 14.16 1.33
N SER A 527 7.98 14.01 0.69
CA SER A 527 8.77 12.78 0.69
C SER A 527 9.24 12.45 2.10
N ILE A 528 9.75 13.42 2.87
CA ILE A 528 10.18 13.15 4.25
C ILE A 528 8.99 12.78 5.12
N ALA A 529 7.98 13.64 5.22
CA ALA A 529 6.85 13.43 6.12
C ALA A 529 6.02 12.19 5.73
N GLY A 530 5.79 11.98 4.44
CA GLY A 530 4.99 10.87 3.91
C GLY A 530 5.72 9.53 3.99
N ASP A 531 6.99 9.46 3.58
CA ASP A 531 7.73 8.19 3.54
C ASP A 531 8.02 7.67 4.95
N ILE A 532 8.25 8.55 5.94
CA ILE A 532 8.36 8.15 7.36
C ILE A 532 7.13 7.34 7.79
N TRP A 533 5.92 7.79 7.41
CA TRP A 533 4.68 7.07 7.70
C TRP A 533 4.59 5.74 6.95
N TYR A 534 4.72 5.78 5.62
CA TYR A 534 4.54 4.58 4.78
C TYR A 534 5.55 3.49 5.13
N ARG A 535 6.81 3.85 5.35
CA ARG A 535 7.88 2.93 5.72
C ARG A 535 7.71 2.39 7.13
N ALA A 536 7.19 3.18 8.07
CA ALA A 536 6.82 2.67 9.38
C ALA A 536 5.71 1.61 9.30
N GLN A 537 4.70 1.82 8.45
CA GLN A 537 3.62 0.86 8.24
C GLN A 537 4.14 -0.46 7.62
N TYR A 538 4.93 -0.39 6.55
CA TYR A 538 5.51 -1.59 5.92
C TYR A 538 6.40 -2.35 6.90
N MET A 539 7.20 -1.62 7.70
CA MET A 539 8.04 -2.22 8.74
C MET A 539 7.23 -3.02 9.77
N LEU A 540 6.08 -2.49 10.22
CA LEU A 540 5.18 -3.18 11.16
C LEU A 540 4.49 -4.39 10.51
N GLN A 541 4.08 -4.27 9.26
CA GLN A 541 3.44 -5.34 8.50
C GLN A 541 4.35 -6.57 8.38
N ASP A 542 5.62 -6.34 8.02
CA ASP A 542 6.64 -7.39 7.89
C ASP A 542 7.01 -7.99 9.24
N GLN A 543 7.10 -7.17 10.29
CA GLN A 543 7.29 -7.67 11.66
C GLN A 543 6.12 -8.56 12.10
N LYS A 544 4.89 -8.25 11.69
CA LYS A 544 3.72 -9.10 11.98
C LYS A 544 3.79 -10.44 11.22
N ILE A 545 4.26 -10.43 9.97
CA ILE A 545 4.54 -11.68 9.23
C ILE A 545 5.61 -12.49 9.96
N GLY A 546 6.68 -11.84 10.42
CA GLY A 546 7.71 -12.49 11.23
C GLY A 546 7.17 -13.07 12.54
N HIS A 547 6.24 -12.39 13.20
CA HIS A 547 5.55 -12.87 14.41
C HIS A 547 4.68 -14.11 14.11
N TYR A 548 3.91 -14.09 13.01
CA TYR A 548 3.11 -15.24 12.60
C TYR A 548 3.93 -16.45 12.13
N MET A 549 5.06 -16.22 11.46
CA MET A 549 5.92 -17.28 10.95
C MET A 549 7.05 -17.68 11.91
N HIS A 550 7.03 -17.17 13.14
CA HIS A 550 8.02 -17.41 14.20
C HIS A 550 9.47 -17.15 13.75
N VAL A 551 9.68 -16.08 12.99
CA VAL A 551 11.00 -15.65 12.53
C VAL A 551 11.64 -14.75 13.59
N PRO A 552 12.93 -14.92 13.93
CA PRO A 552 13.61 -14.07 14.89
C PRO A 552 13.46 -12.57 14.55
N PRO A 553 12.98 -11.72 15.47
CA PRO A 553 12.73 -10.30 15.18
C PRO A 553 13.97 -9.53 14.71
N ARG A 554 15.16 -9.93 15.16
CA ARG A 554 16.44 -9.34 14.72
C ARG A 554 16.75 -9.64 13.27
N ALA A 555 16.40 -10.82 12.78
CA ALA A 555 16.59 -11.19 11.39
C ALA A 555 15.66 -10.39 10.48
N ILE A 556 14.39 -10.21 10.89
CA ILE A 556 13.43 -9.36 10.17
C ILE A 556 13.92 -7.90 10.08
N PHE A 557 14.38 -7.33 11.20
CA PHE A 557 14.92 -5.96 11.19
C PHE A 557 16.12 -5.82 10.25
N PHE A 558 17.04 -6.80 10.26
CA PHE A 558 18.17 -6.81 9.34
C PHE A 558 17.73 -6.94 7.88
N SER A 559 16.78 -7.83 7.58
CA SER A 559 16.33 -8.09 6.20
C SER A 559 15.73 -6.84 5.54
N GLN A 560 15.02 -6.03 6.31
CA GLN A 560 14.41 -4.79 5.82
C GLN A 560 15.45 -3.70 5.52
N ILE A 561 16.46 -3.55 6.37
CA ILE A 561 17.57 -2.63 6.13
C ILE A 561 18.37 -3.08 4.90
N PHE A 562 18.63 -4.38 4.79
CA PHE A 562 19.39 -4.97 3.70
C PHE A 562 18.69 -4.84 2.34
N GLY A 563 17.36 -5.00 2.30
CA GLY A 563 16.57 -4.79 1.08
C GLY A 563 16.74 -3.38 0.53
N GLU A 564 16.57 -2.37 1.38
CA GLU A 564 16.70 -0.95 1.00
C GLU A 564 18.14 -0.55 0.64
N LEU A 565 19.13 -1.19 1.26
CA LEU A 565 20.54 -0.98 0.93
C LEU A 565 20.82 -1.35 -0.55
N ILE A 566 20.17 -2.39 -1.06
CA ILE A 566 20.28 -2.83 -2.46
C ILE A 566 19.35 -2.01 -3.37
N GLY A 567 18.09 -1.82 -2.96
CA GLY A 567 17.04 -1.23 -3.78
C GLY A 567 17.26 0.24 -4.12
N VAL A 568 17.64 1.07 -3.14
CA VAL A 568 17.74 2.53 -3.31
C VAL A 568 18.76 2.96 -4.38
N PRO A 569 20.00 2.43 -4.43
CA PRO A 569 20.93 2.76 -5.50
C PRO A 569 20.38 2.44 -6.90
N ILE A 570 19.67 1.31 -7.02
CA ILE A 570 19.07 0.88 -8.29
C ILE A 570 17.94 1.81 -8.70
N ASN A 571 17.06 2.18 -7.75
CA ASN A 571 16.01 3.17 -7.96
C ASN A 571 16.61 4.49 -8.48
N TYR A 572 17.69 4.99 -7.86
CA TYR A 572 18.36 6.21 -8.32
C TYR A 572 18.93 6.09 -9.75
N VAL A 573 19.59 4.99 -10.07
CA VAL A 573 20.11 4.73 -11.43
C VAL A 573 18.99 4.75 -12.47
N VAL A 574 17.85 4.14 -12.15
CA VAL A 574 16.69 4.10 -13.06
C VAL A 574 16.08 5.49 -13.21
N ILE A 575 15.98 6.29 -12.14
CA ILE A 575 15.53 7.70 -12.23
C ILE A 575 16.41 8.46 -13.22
N GLN A 576 17.73 8.38 -13.07
CA GLN A 576 18.67 9.08 -13.96
C GLN A 576 18.59 8.58 -15.41
N TRP A 577 18.42 7.27 -15.60
CA TRP A 577 18.24 6.68 -16.92
C TRP A 577 16.96 7.19 -17.60
N VAL A 578 15.82 7.16 -16.90
CA VAL A 578 14.53 7.63 -17.44
C VAL A 578 14.59 9.12 -17.78
N LEU A 579 15.09 9.96 -16.87
CA LEU A 579 15.18 11.40 -17.10
C LEU A 579 16.08 11.76 -18.29
N LYS A 580 17.20 11.03 -18.47
CA LYS A 580 18.11 11.25 -19.60
C LYS A 580 17.54 10.75 -20.93
N ALA A 581 16.87 9.59 -20.93
CA ALA A 581 16.41 8.93 -22.15
C ALA A 581 15.02 9.38 -22.62
N LYS A 582 14.15 9.78 -21.69
CA LYS A 582 12.72 10.04 -21.92
C LYS A 582 12.23 11.37 -21.33
N GLY A 583 13.14 12.24 -20.89
CA GLY A 583 12.81 13.53 -20.29
C GLY A 583 11.85 14.37 -21.14
N ALA A 584 12.13 14.52 -22.45
CA ALA A 584 11.31 15.33 -23.38
C ALA A 584 9.85 14.85 -23.48
N TYR A 585 9.61 13.54 -23.39
CA TYR A 585 8.26 12.98 -23.40
C TYR A 585 7.54 13.19 -22.06
N ILE A 586 8.28 13.08 -20.95
CA ILE A 586 7.75 13.20 -19.59
C ILE A 586 7.45 14.67 -19.23
N SER A 587 8.22 15.62 -19.76
CA SER A 587 7.95 17.06 -19.61
C SER A 587 6.78 17.52 -20.49
N GLY A 588 6.43 16.73 -21.52
CA GLY A 588 5.40 17.06 -22.49
C GLY A 588 5.86 18.05 -23.57
N GLU A 589 7.18 18.21 -23.75
CA GLU A 589 7.75 18.96 -24.88
C GLU A 589 7.53 18.21 -26.19
N GLU A 590 7.66 16.88 -26.16
CA GLU A 590 7.37 16.00 -27.28
C GLU A 590 6.20 15.06 -26.95
N THR A 591 5.32 14.84 -27.92
CA THR A 591 4.31 13.79 -27.80
C THR A 591 4.96 12.42 -28.01
N ASP A 592 4.86 11.53 -27.02
CA ASP A 592 5.39 10.18 -27.14
C ASP A 592 4.70 9.46 -28.32
N PRO A 593 5.44 9.07 -29.39
CA PRO A 593 4.86 8.39 -30.54
C PRO A 593 4.24 7.03 -30.19
N LEU A 594 4.59 6.45 -29.04
CA LEU A 594 4.06 5.18 -28.55
C LEU A 594 3.06 5.34 -27.38
N GLY A 595 2.85 6.54 -26.85
CA GLY A 595 1.93 6.82 -25.73
C GLY A 595 2.25 6.11 -24.41
N GLN A 596 3.47 5.59 -24.24
CA GLN A 596 3.89 4.79 -23.07
C GLN A 596 4.36 5.66 -21.90
N TRP A 597 4.87 6.84 -22.17
CA TRP A 597 5.46 7.77 -21.20
C TRP A 597 4.59 9.03 -21.13
N THR A 598 4.07 9.33 -19.94
CA THR A 598 3.17 10.47 -19.75
C THR A 598 3.56 11.36 -18.57
N GLY A 599 4.37 10.86 -17.62
CA GLY A 599 4.79 11.66 -16.47
C GLY A 599 3.63 12.20 -15.63
N GLN A 600 2.43 11.62 -15.71
CA GLN A 600 1.19 12.18 -15.14
C GLN A 600 1.32 12.40 -13.62
N SER A 601 1.90 11.44 -12.91
CA SER A 601 2.19 11.56 -11.47
C SER A 601 3.14 12.73 -11.18
N LEU A 602 4.20 12.89 -11.98
CA LEU A 602 5.17 13.97 -11.82
C LEU A 602 4.55 15.35 -12.11
N SER A 603 3.68 15.43 -13.11
CA SER A 603 2.91 16.64 -13.45
C SER A 603 1.92 17.02 -12.33
N ASN A 604 1.29 16.04 -11.68
CA ASN A 604 0.44 16.27 -10.52
C ASN A 604 1.25 16.84 -9.33
N TYR A 605 2.42 16.28 -9.03
CA TYR A 605 3.32 16.83 -7.98
C TYR A 605 3.81 18.24 -8.33
N ASN A 606 4.13 18.51 -9.59
CA ASN A 606 4.48 19.85 -10.04
C ASN A 606 3.33 20.85 -9.82
N THR A 607 2.11 20.43 -10.18
CA THR A 607 0.88 21.21 -10.00
C THR A 607 0.64 21.56 -8.54
N GLN A 608 0.76 20.59 -7.63
CA GLN A 608 0.60 20.82 -6.19
C GLN A 608 1.73 21.70 -5.62
N GLY A 609 2.97 21.50 -6.07
CA GLY A 609 4.11 22.35 -5.72
C GLY A 609 3.89 23.82 -6.11
N VAL A 610 3.45 24.09 -7.35
CA VAL A 610 3.11 25.45 -7.80
C VAL A 610 1.97 26.03 -6.95
N GLN A 611 0.94 25.23 -6.68
CA GLN A 611 -0.24 25.66 -5.92
C GLN A 611 0.09 26.05 -4.47
N TYR A 612 0.74 25.16 -3.72
CA TYR A 612 0.98 25.36 -2.29
C TYR A 612 2.25 26.15 -1.99
N VAL A 613 3.30 26.04 -2.81
CA VAL A 613 4.59 26.71 -2.53
C VAL A 613 4.62 28.12 -3.12
N LEU A 614 4.29 28.29 -4.41
CA LEU A 614 4.44 29.58 -5.09
C LEU A 614 3.30 30.54 -4.76
N ILE A 615 2.04 30.11 -4.93
CA ILE A 615 0.88 30.96 -4.69
C ILE A 615 0.63 31.09 -3.19
N GLY A 616 0.68 29.96 -2.49
CA GLY A 616 0.55 29.87 -1.05
C GLY A 616 -0.88 29.67 -0.55
N PRO A 617 -1.09 28.91 0.55
CA PRO A 617 -2.43 28.57 1.04
C PRO A 617 -3.26 29.78 1.44
N LYS A 618 -2.63 30.85 1.97
CA LYS A 618 -3.33 32.06 2.40
C LYS A 618 -4.04 32.77 1.23
N ARG A 619 -3.36 32.88 0.07
CA ARG A 619 -3.94 33.48 -1.14
C ARG A 619 -4.96 32.54 -1.78
N LEU A 620 -4.66 31.24 -1.79
CA LEU A 620 -5.56 30.22 -2.30
C LEU A 620 -6.91 30.22 -1.56
N PHE A 621 -6.90 30.08 -0.23
CA PHE A 621 -8.11 30.00 0.60
C PHE A 621 -8.89 31.32 0.68
N ALA A 622 -8.29 32.46 0.31
CA ALA A 622 -9.00 33.73 0.21
C ALA A 622 -9.97 33.76 -0.99
N GLN A 623 -9.71 32.96 -2.02
CA GLN A 623 -10.58 32.88 -3.18
C GLN A 623 -11.90 32.16 -2.83
N HIS A 624 -13.00 32.64 -3.40
CA HIS A 624 -14.35 32.14 -3.12
C HIS A 624 -14.48 30.61 -3.28
N MET A 625 -13.83 30.05 -4.30
CA MET A 625 -13.86 28.63 -4.64
C MET A 625 -13.19 27.73 -3.57
N TYR A 626 -12.11 28.20 -2.94
CA TYR A 626 -11.31 27.43 -1.98
C TYR A 626 -11.65 27.74 -0.52
N LYS A 627 -12.47 28.76 -0.27
CA LYS A 627 -12.93 29.17 1.06
C LYS A 627 -13.53 28.03 1.92
N PRO A 628 -14.19 27.00 1.36
CA PRO A 628 -14.67 25.86 2.14
C PRO A 628 -13.56 24.92 2.65
N LEU A 629 -12.37 24.89 2.03
CA LEU A 629 -11.33 23.89 2.32
C LEU A 629 -10.87 23.87 3.79
N PRO A 630 -10.63 25.00 4.47
CA PRO A 630 -10.25 24.98 5.88
C PRO A 630 -11.31 24.36 6.81
N TYR A 631 -12.59 24.39 6.44
CA TYR A 631 -13.66 23.75 7.22
C TYR A 631 -13.56 22.21 7.21
N ALA A 632 -12.78 21.63 6.30
CA ALA A 632 -12.47 20.20 6.29
C ALA A 632 -11.84 19.73 7.61
N PHE A 633 -10.98 20.56 8.22
CA PHE A 633 -10.34 20.21 9.50
C PHE A 633 -11.37 20.11 10.64
N LEU A 634 -12.35 21.03 10.66
CA LEU A 634 -13.45 21.00 11.61
C LEU A 634 -14.37 19.81 11.37
N TYR A 635 -14.70 19.51 10.10
CA TYR A 635 -15.47 18.32 9.75
C TYR A 635 -14.77 17.03 10.19
N GLY A 636 -13.46 16.92 9.92
CA GLY A 636 -12.64 15.79 10.34
C GLY A 636 -12.60 15.60 11.85
N ALA A 637 -12.60 16.68 12.64
CA ALA A 637 -12.68 16.60 14.09
C ALA A 637 -14.10 16.28 14.60
N ALA A 638 -15.14 16.88 14.02
CA ALA A 638 -16.50 16.77 14.53
C ALA A 638 -17.22 15.47 14.12
N ALA A 639 -17.04 15.00 12.89
CA ALA A 639 -17.76 13.84 12.37
C ALA A 639 -17.51 12.54 13.18
N PRO A 640 -16.27 12.20 13.59
CA PRO A 640 -16.00 11.10 14.52
C PRO A 640 -16.74 11.22 15.86
N VAL A 641 -16.83 12.43 16.42
CA VAL A 641 -17.51 12.70 17.69
C VAL A 641 -19.01 12.45 17.56
N LEU A 642 -19.62 12.94 16.49
CA LEU A 642 -21.03 12.69 16.19
C LEU A 642 -21.31 11.20 16.05
N LEU A 643 -20.46 10.48 15.32
CA LEU A 643 -20.60 9.04 15.12
C LEU A 643 -20.40 8.25 16.41
N TYR A 644 -19.49 8.68 17.29
CA TYR A 644 -19.33 8.12 18.63
C TYR A 644 -20.56 8.37 19.52
N GLY A 645 -21.13 9.57 19.45
CA GLY A 645 -22.40 9.90 20.12
C GLY A 645 -23.54 9.00 19.67
N LEU A 646 -23.68 8.78 18.35
CA LEU A 646 -24.65 7.86 17.78
C LEU A 646 -24.40 6.41 18.20
N HIS A 647 -23.14 5.98 18.27
CA HIS A 647 -22.79 4.65 18.75
C HIS A 647 -23.19 4.44 20.21
N ARG A 648 -22.98 5.43 21.08
CA ARG A 648 -23.39 5.38 22.49
C ARG A 648 -24.91 5.48 22.68
N ALA A 649 -25.59 6.30 21.88
CA ALA A 649 -27.04 6.46 21.93
C ALA A 649 -27.78 5.22 21.42
N PHE A 650 -27.23 4.54 20.39
CA PHE A 650 -27.86 3.40 19.73
C PHE A 650 -26.96 2.15 19.67
N PRO A 651 -26.57 1.56 20.82
CA PRO A 651 -25.63 0.44 20.87
C PRO A 651 -26.20 -0.84 20.21
N LYS A 652 -27.53 -1.01 20.21
CA LYS A 652 -28.22 -2.17 19.61
C LYS A 652 -28.68 -1.95 18.16
N SER A 653 -28.36 -0.81 17.55
CA SER A 653 -28.79 -0.53 16.17
C SER A 653 -28.21 -1.55 15.18
N LYS A 654 -29.04 -2.02 14.24
CA LYS A 654 -28.63 -2.90 13.14
C LYS A 654 -27.56 -2.25 12.24
N LEU A 655 -27.45 -0.91 12.25
CA LEU A 655 -26.47 -0.15 11.47
C LEU A 655 -25.04 -0.23 12.01
N LYS A 656 -24.84 -0.76 13.23
CA LYS A 656 -23.51 -0.99 13.85
C LYS A 656 -22.56 0.20 13.68
N PHE A 657 -22.91 1.35 14.27
CA PHE A 657 -22.16 2.61 14.15
C PHE A 657 -20.66 2.53 14.51
N HIS A 658 -20.22 1.51 15.27
CA HIS A 658 -18.80 1.27 15.54
C HIS A 658 -17.97 0.83 14.32
N LEU A 659 -18.60 0.36 13.24
CA LEU A 659 -17.93 -0.07 12.01
C LEU A 659 -17.84 1.05 10.97
N TRP A 660 -18.63 2.12 11.12
CA TRP A 660 -18.55 3.26 10.22
C TRP A 660 -17.28 4.03 10.54
N ASN A 661 -16.45 4.32 9.54
CA ASN A 661 -15.17 4.98 9.77
C ASN A 661 -15.05 6.22 8.88
N VAL A 662 -15.06 7.40 9.51
CA VAL A 662 -15.01 8.69 8.82
C VAL A 662 -13.69 8.88 8.06
N THR A 663 -12.58 8.35 8.58
CA THR A 663 -11.27 8.44 7.92
C THR A 663 -11.23 7.63 6.62
N ILE A 664 -11.74 6.39 6.65
CA ILE A 664 -11.82 5.55 5.45
C ILE A 664 -12.82 6.14 4.45
N PHE A 665 -13.95 6.66 4.93
CA PHE A 665 -14.94 7.31 4.08
C PHE A 665 -14.33 8.54 3.38
N GLY A 666 -13.72 9.47 4.12
CA GLY A 666 -13.11 10.67 3.56
C GLY A 666 -11.98 10.33 2.58
N SER A 667 -11.12 9.36 2.94
CA SER A 667 -10.05 8.93 2.04
C SER A 667 -10.60 8.25 0.79
N GLY A 668 -11.69 7.48 0.89
CA GLY A 668 -12.38 6.91 -0.26
C GLY A 668 -12.97 7.96 -1.20
N VAL A 669 -13.47 9.08 -0.66
CA VAL A 669 -13.93 10.21 -1.48
C VAL A 669 -12.76 10.94 -2.14
N SER A 670 -11.61 11.09 -1.44
CA SER A 670 -10.44 11.79 -1.99
C SER A 670 -9.70 11.03 -3.09
N GLN A 671 -9.75 9.70 -3.05
CA GLN A 671 -9.11 8.77 -3.99
C GLN A 671 -9.76 8.70 -5.38
N PHE A 672 -10.79 9.51 -5.64
CA PHE A 672 -11.41 9.58 -6.96
C PHE A 672 -10.52 10.42 -7.89
N TYR A 673 -9.68 9.75 -8.68
CA TYR A 673 -8.82 10.39 -9.67
C TYR A 673 -9.60 10.61 -10.97
N GLY A 674 -9.52 11.83 -11.48
CA GLY A 674 -10.14 12.29 -12.72
C GLY A 674 -10.40 11.20 -13.76
N ASN A 675 -11.68 11.09 -14.10
CA ASN A 675 -12.24 10.27 -15.18
C ASN A 675 -12.20 8.73 -15.00
N LEU A 676 -11.94 8.14 -13.83
CA LEU A 676 -12.07 6.67 -13.65
C LEU A 676 -12.99 6.32 -12.47
N SER A 677 -14.21 5.89 -12.79
CA SER A 677 -15.27 5.46 -11.87
C SER A 677 -15.62 3.96 -11.96
N THR A 678 -14.90 3.22 -12.80
CA THR A 678 -15.09 1.77 -12.96
C THR A 678 -14.57 0.95 -11.77
N GLY A 679 -15.06 -0.29 -11.61
CA GLY A 679 -14.54 -1.27 -10.65
C GLY A 679 -15.16 -1.27 -9.24
N TYR A 680 -15.71 -0.16 -8.74
CA TYR A 680 -16.25 -0.08 -7.36
C TYR A 680 -17.42 -1.03 -7.09
N ILE A 681 -18.34 -1.19 -8.05
CA ILE A 681 -19.47 -2.12 -7.92
C ILE A 681 -18.99 -3.57 -7.99
N SER A 682 -18.12 -3.90 -8.96
CA SER A 682 -17.52 -5.24 -9.06
C SER A 682 -16.76 -5.62 -7.80
N ARG A 683 -15.99 -4.69 -7.23
CA ARG A 683 -15.31 -4.84 -5.95
C ARG A 683 -16.28 -5.15 -4.82
N PHE A 684 -17.41 -4.44 -4.75
CA PHE A 684 -18.46 -4.72 -3.76
C PHE A 684 -19.05 -6.12 -3.91
N ILE A 685 -19.30 -6.57 -5.15
CA ILE A 685 -19.81 -7.92 -5.43
C ILE A 685 -18.81 -8.99 -4.99
N VAL A 686 -17.54 -8.86 -5.36
CA VAL A 686 -16.48 -9.80 -4.95
C VAL A 686 -16.33 -9.81 -3.43
N GLY A 687 -16.28 -8.63 -2.80
CA GLY A 687 -16.24 -8.50 -1.34
C GLY A 687 -17.46 -9.12 -0.65
N TYR A 688 -18.66 -8.98 -1.20
CA TYR A 688 -19.87 -9.59 -0.66
C TYR A 688 -19.82 -11.12 -0.76
N ILE A 689 -19.44 -11.67 -1.91
CA ILE A 689 -19.36 -13.13 -2.09
C ILE A 689 -18.28 -13.71 -1.16
N CYS A 690 -17.07 -13.18 -1.20
CA CYS A 690 -15.93 -13.74 -0.47
C CYS A 690 -15.98 -13.43 1.04
N MET A 691 -16.13 -12.17 1.41
CA MET A 691 -15.98 -11.71 2.80
C MET A 691 -17.28 -11.66 3.60
N PHE A 692 -18.46 -11.69 2.95
CA PHE A 692 -19.74 -11.75 3.65
C PHE A 692 -20.38 -13.14 3.56
N TYR A 693 -20.60 -13.66 2.35
CA TYR A 693 -21.29 -14.93 2.14
C TYR A 693 -20.44 -16.14 2.56
N PHE A 694 -19.25 -16.32 1.97
CA PHE A 694 -18.38 -17.45 2.29
C PHE A 694 -17.89 -17.39 3.74
N TYR A 695 -17.48 -16.21 4.22
CA TYR A 695 -17.07 -16.04 5.62
C TYR A 695 -18.15 -16.43 6.64
N ARG A 696 -19.43 -16.10 6.41
CA ARG A 696 -20.51 -16.39 7.38
C ARG A 696 -21.15 -17.75 7.21
N ARG A 697 -21.36 -18.22 5.96
CA ARG A 697 -22.10 -19.46 5.68
C ARG A 697 -21.22 -20.69 5.45
N ARG A 698 -19.98 -20.50 4.98
CA ARG A 698 -19.05 -21.58 4.59
C ARG A 698 -17.63 -21.26 5.04
N PHE A 699 -17.47 -21.02 6.34
CA PHE A 699 -16.19 -20.62 6.94
C PHE A 699 -15.06 -21.62 6.64
N GLU A 700 -15.35 -22.93 6.62
CA GLU A 700 -14.38 -23.97 6.27
C GLU A 700 -13.81 -23.84 4.85
N THR A 701 -14.64 -23.47 3.88
CA THR A 701 -14.17 -23.23 2.52
C THR A 701 -13.39 -21.93 2.45
N TRP A 702 -13.88 -20.89 3.14
CA TRP A 702 -13.24 -19.59 3.19
C TRP A 702 -11.83 -19.68 3.79
N LYS A 703 -11.67 -20.33 4.95
CA LYS A 703 -10.37 -20.45 5.63
C LYS A 703 -9.33 -21.20 4.80
N ARG A 704 -9.77 -22.20 4.02
CA ARG A 704 -8.87 -23.07 3.23
C ARG A 704 -8.42 -22.44 1.91
N TYR A 705 -9.26 -21.62 1.28
CA TYR A 705 -9.04 -21.19 -0.11
C TYR A 705 -9.09 -19.67 -0.34
N ASN A 706 -9.78 -18.87 0.49
CA ASN A 706 -10.02 -17.46 0.16
C ASN A 706 -8.71 -16.66 0.01
N TYR A 707 -7.83 -16.70 1.01
CA TYR A 707 -6.54 -15.99 0.93
C TYR A 707 -5.61 -16.57 -0.13
N LEU A 708 -5.71 -17.88 -0.40
CA LEU A 708 -4.93 -18.54 -1.43
C LEU A 708 -5.35 -18.09 -2.84
N ILE A 709 -6.66 -18.02 -3.09
CA ILE A 709 -7.21 -17.50 -4.35
C ILE A 709 -6.91 -16.01 -4.47
N ALA A 710 -7.10 -15.22 -3.41
CA ALA A 710 -6.76 -13.79 -3.42
C ALA A 710 -5.30 -13.55 -3.83
N ALA A 711 -4.38 -14.27 -3.20
CA ALA A 711 -2.96 -14.20 -3.53
C ALA A 711 -2.67 -14.67 -4.97
N ALA A 712 -3.33 -15.74 -5.45
CA ALA A 712 -3.17 -16.22 -6.81
C ALA A 712 -3.67 -15.21 -7.86
N LEU A 713 -4.81 -14.56 -7.60
CA LEU A 713 -5.39 -13.53 -8.46
C LEU A 713 -4.46 -12.31 -8.55
N ASP A 714 -4.00 -11.80 -7.41
CA ASP A 714 -3.08 -10.65 -7.35
C ASP A 714 -1.72 -10.97 -7.98
N ALA A 715 -1.15 -12.14 -7.72
CA ALA A 715 0.12 -12.56 -8.31
C ALA A 715 0.00 -12.77 -9.82
N GLY A 716 -1.04 -13.48 -10.27
CA GLY A 716 -1.24 -13.76 -11.68
C GLY A 716 -1.58 -12.53 -12.51
N PHE A 717 -2.35 -11.57 -11.95
CA PHE A 717 -2.55 -10.26 -12.57
C PHE A 717 -1.21 -9.54 -12.83
N ASN A 718 -0.35 -9.44 -11.82
CA ASN A 718 0.96 -8.78 -11.99
C ASN A 718 1.87 -9.53 -12.97
N ILE A 719 1.82 -10.86 -13.00
CA ILE A 719 2.53 -11.66 -14.01
C ILE A 719 2.00 -11.36 -15.41
N ALA A 720 0.67 -11.31 -15.61
CA ALA A 720 0.08 -10.96 -16.90
C ALA A 720 0.50 -9.56 -17.35
N MET A 721 0.48 -8.57 -16.45
CA MET A 721 0.98 -7.22 -16.72
C MET A 721 2.45 -7.23 -17.16
N LEU A 722 3.30 -7.98 -16.46
CA LEU A 722 4.71 -8.12 -16.83
C LEU A 722 4.89 -8.78 -18.20
N LEU A 723 4.15 -9.85 -18.49
CA LEU A 723 4.22 -10.55 -19.78
C LEU A 723 3.71 -9.68 -20.93
N MET A 724 2.58 -8.99 -20.74
CA MET A 724 2.07 -8.02 -21.72
C MET A 724 3.07 -6.90 -21.94
N PHE A 725 3.68 -6.40 -20.87
CA PHE A 725 4.73 -5.41 -20.98
C PHE A 725 5.91 -5.92 -21.80
N LEU A 726 6.46 -7.09 -21.49
CA LEU A 726 7.62 -7.67 -22.17
C LEU A 726 7.35 -7.99 -23.64
N PHE A 727 6.20 -8.58 -23.97
CA PHE A 727 5.89 -9.03 -25.33
C PHE A 727 5.29 -7.96 -26.23
N PHE A 728 4.45 -7.07 -25.69
CA PHE A 728 3.66 -6.11 -26.50
C PHE A 728 4.06 -4.66 -26.33
N SER A 729 4.88 -4.31 -25.34
CA SER A 729 5.21 -2.90 -25.06
C SER A 729 6.72 -2.61 -25.00
N SER A 730 7.57 -3.55 -24.57
CA SER A 730 8.98 -3.29 -24.32
C SER A 730 9.83 -3.10 -25.58
N GLY A 731 9.41 -3.64 -26.74
CA GLY A 731 10.19 -3.58 -27.99
C GLY A 731 9.42 -2.91 -29.12
N LYS A 732 8.29 -3.50 -29.53
CA LYS A 732 7.40 -2.98 -30.56
C LYS A 732 5.98 -2.96 -30.01
N VAL A 733 5.30 -1.83 -30.13
CA VAL A 733 3.87 -1.77 -29.81
C VAL A 733 3.13 -2.54 -30.88
N VAL A 734 2.60 -3.70 -30.48
CA VAL A 734 1.61 -4.41 -31.27
C VAL A 734 0.27 -3.99 -30.72
N SER A 735 -0.50 -3.21 -31.46
CA SER A 735 -1.87 -2.87 -31.10
C SER A 735 -2.82 -3.93 -31.66
N MET A 736 -3.80 -4.34 -30.87
CA MET A 736 -4.87 -5.20 -31.37
C MET A 736 -5.69 -4.41 -32.42
N PRO A 737 -6.06 -5.00 -33.58
CA PRO A 737 -6.96 -4.36 -34.53
C PRO A 737 -8.25 -3.87 -33.87
N HIS A 738 -8.86 -2.85 -34.46
CA HIS A 738 -10.11 -2.32 -33.96
C HIS A 738 -11.28 -3.25 -34.31
N TRP A 739 -12.12 -3.52 -33.32
CA TRP A 739 -13.32 -4.36 -33.46
C TRP A 739 -14.32 -4.02 -32.36
N TRP A 740 -15.44 -4.76 -32.27
CA TRP A 740 -16.55 -4.44 -31.37
C TRP A 740 -16.15 -4.24 -29.90
N GLY A 741 -15.19 -5.03 -29.40
CA GLY A 741 -14.67 -4.95 -28.03
C GLY A 741 -13.42 -4.08 -27.85
N ASN A 742 -12.87 -3.52 -28.94
CA ASN A 742 -11.69 -2.64 -28.97
C ASN A 742 -11.93 -1.49 -29.97
N ASN A 743 -12.82 -0.56 -29.62
CA ASN A 743 -13.19 0.56 -30.49
C ASN A 743 -12.20 1.72 -30.35
N GLU A 744 -11.91 2.40 -31.46
CA GLU A 744 -10.96 3.53 -31.54
C GLU A 744 -11.45 4.79 -30.83
N GLU A 745 -12.76 5.09 -30.88
CA GLU A 745 -13.34 6.32 -30.31
C GLU A 745 -13.62 6.18 -28.82
N SER A 746 -14.18 5.05 -28.39
CA SER A 746 -14.56 4.82 -27.00
C SER A 746 -14.58 3.35 -26.66
N VAL A 747 -13.73 2.94 -25.72
CA VAL A 747 -13.67 1.56 -25.19
C VAL A 747 -15.02 1.13 -24.59
N GLU A 748 -15.74 2.05 -23.94
CA GLU A 748 -17.06 1.79 -23.34
C GLU A 748 -18.23 1.99 -24.31
N ARG A 749 -17.95 2.46 -25.54
CA ARG A 749 -18.93 2.84 -26.57
C ARG A 749 -19.82 4.02 -26.17
N CYS A 750 -19.32 4.90 -25.31
CA CYS A 750 -19.95 6.16 -24.94
C CYS A 750 -19.52 7.25 -25.96
N PHE A 751 -20.17 7.35 -27.12
CA PHE A 751 -19.72 8.20 -28.23
C PHE A 751 -20.05 9.70 -28.09
N ALA A 752 -20.80 10.08 -27.05
CA ALA A 752 -21.22 11.46 -26.79
C ALA A 752 -20.74 11.97 -25.43
N LEU A 753 -19.59 11.46 -24.96
CA LEU A 753 -18.97 11.88 -23.71
C LEU A 753 -17.96 12.99 -24.00
N GLU A 754 -18.36 14.23 -23.73
CA GLU A 754 -17.50 15.44 -23.78
C GLU A 754 -17.15 15.96 -22.39
#